data_AF-A0A943P5S3-F1
#
_entry.id   AF-A0A943P5S3-F1
#
_cell.length_a   1.000
_cell.length_b   1.000
_cell.length_c   1.000
_cell.angle_alpha   90.00
_cell.angle_beta   90.00
_cell.angle_gamma   90.00
#
_symmetry.space_group_name_H-M   'P 1'
#
loop_
_entity.id
_entity.type
_entity.pdbx_description
1 polymer ?
#
loop_
_entity_poly.entity_id
_entity_poly.type
_entity_poly.pdbx_seq_one_letter_code
_entity_poly.pdbx_strand_id
1 'polypeptide(L)'
;MDYMVPPLNKETATLYATTLERCLWLLKDAGCTEQSDELYGIWFSGLTPLTALSLLSDSNEEDVVIEEDDSASMLMSAWGGLAATRGLDFDDFLFADDLWGDAESLQCRFRDAFVRGLLMQSSLEDDDLSKIAGLSITIEAATNMMRDLLTGALPASRTAQRAFFSKLSAYSFKLEIGTMAYALCLSEGLHVSSAGRSEPLLCHREGNVYSEGFTLGLFAESFIFGYESDRDGFDAMGLDMDATIAWMDRSDREYLSIVRTLRASACLGYAVGHGATILPGTDEARVLGEWAQAPHWPGLLTMETCAVPYIAFVSAKGVDLCAKAFEEEDLKGFIYSRKPLCAKLRMLKHLQKIGSEIPRRYLSKEYGPDGSILLASQDASEIHDMLRPLLASYDRDLAMHCDEAILFGSARFTDHKDYSMANLVETFETISEFGMATETHAFELLELDNAASQSGDNRMSSVLMEKVADWAASEGPAQLSRIRSLQPEYRYDHCLIEHQLNSLLANAACLSDVLAVFAGMLGNSSCCSAEDLEGLRFCLKKCRDKAVELGCEDGFESEVTDIESAIKDAPIAESFKSGVENSIADVPRDLSDLSDEEVKDIAFRQEIDRWYWEPVAKACSELVGRGQERSEVFNSLVEARGTALCKEGWAHFSTSVTELIDGIASYSDDEFFFKLLSWRNRGLERYGFGAAPNDIMHAIMVRARVRNPALFEVIFELECDSKRRWVTCNGKCDLAALERKSSGLPEPELLPELVSDILLDSILPEDPHRTENAVRGIVWGGLRLKSMRERVCEGLEVLRPYERILLEKVLGRWWCAFPGDDVIWDCFTKLVDKVKRADEAYLLSIYTGAPGIILKPGIDDPQLTENSSCEVPSRIETFLSEAYRLCGDSCEDVKEALELCRGGEVRPFVKRYMQNDGVVFPACGQEDYGQELLYAGLCHGRWRAIPSCVAASILMDPADVWCFSHFPFFKDPVAFGVSRVIELFEAGAIEEAEHVAAKLPMIDLNGGEACLGWKLYIPYGSQAEQYEYYGSARIASLDCESPDDVIDREYGCYGLLSGKGGGMASSFSRNSISLCNALAGCITMTFCDCQVFPSRAMRMLGFIPKIDNPLIWVDALGNRVTWFEQFCFPVEKGFRHSVYYQQPRLWRWVFNKELVEKAAKEHGCRIYWSTKSGNHVDQIKDRYDMCEAIKMLSPFEK
;
A
#
# COMPACT_ATOMS: atom_id res chain seq x y z
N MET A 1 -8.71 21.76 55.45
CA MET A 1 -9.81 21.60 54.49
C MET A 1 -10.23 20.16 54.60
N ASP A 2 -11.49 19.88 54.91
CA ASP A 2 -12.01 18.51 54.82
C ASP A 2 -12.10 18.18 53.33
N TYR A 3 -11.17 17.36 52.83
CA TYR A 3 -11.20 16.90 51.45
C TYR A 3 -12.43 16.00 51.29
N MET A 4 -13.42 16.42 50.49
CA MET A 4 -14.52 15.54 50.11
C MET A 4 -14.03 14.57 49.04
N VAL A 5 -13.59 13.39 49.46
CA VAL A 5 -13.31 12.27 48.56
C VAL A 5 -14.66 11.61 48.22
N PRO A 6 -15.03 11.49 46.93
CA PRO A 6 -16.27 10.82 46.53
C PRO A 6 -16.20 9.33 46.90
N PRO A 7 -17.31 8.68 47.32
CA PRO A 7 -17.28 7.25 47.67
C PRO A 7 -16.98 6.39 46.44
N LEU A 8 -16.14 5.36 46.61
CA LEU A 8 -15.79 4.42 45.53
C LEU A 8 -17.02 3.66 45.02
N ASN A 9 -17.25 3.75 43.71
CA ASN A 9 -18.19 2.97 42.90
C ASN A 9 -17.65 2.89 41.45
N LYS A 10 -18.33 2.19 40.54
CA LYS A 10 -17.89 2.06 39.13
C LYS A 10 -17.66 3.42 38.45
N GLU A 11 -18.54 4.41 38.66
CA GLU A 11 -18.46 5.76 38.05
C GLU A 11 -17.28 6.60 38.57
N THR A 12 -16.77 6.30 39.76
CA THR A 12 -15.67 7.04 40.41
C THR A 12 -14.35 6.28 40.41
N ALA A 13 -14.33 5.02 39.97
CA ALA A 13 -13.15 4.16 39.97
C ALA A 13 -11.96 4.76 39.21
N THR A 14 -12.20 5.47 38.10
CA THR A 14 -11.15 6.16 37.33
C THR A 14 -10.42 7.20 38.16
N LEU A 15 -11.13 7.98 39.00
CA LEU A 15 -10.52 9.00 39.86
C LEU A 15 -9.61 8.37 40.92
N TYR A 16 -10.03 7.22 41.45
CA TYR A 16 -9.22 6.44 42.39
C TYR A 16 -7.99 5.83 41.68
N ALA A 17 -8.13 5.32 40.46
CA ALA A 17 -7.03 4.78 39.67
C ALA A 17 -5.97 5.86 39.38
N THR A 18 -6.37 7.00 38.84
CA THR A 18 -5.48 8.16 38.59
C THR A 18 -4.79 8.63 39.87
N THR A 19 -5.47 8.56 41.01
CA THR A 19 -4.87 8.92 42.31
C THR A 19 -3.78 7.94 42.73
N LEU A 20 -3.97 6.62 42.53
CA LEU A 20 -2.94 5.62 42.80
C LEU A 20 -1.76 5.74 41.85
N GLU A 21 -2.01 6.00 40.57
CA GLU A 21 -0.95 6.30 39.60
C GLU A 21 -0.16 7.54 39.99
N ARG A 22 -0.83 8.58 40.49
CA ARG A 22 -0.16 9.76 41.03
C ARG A 22 0.66 9.43 42.27
N CYS A 23 0.16 8.58 43.15
CA CYS A 23 0.92 8.09 44.32
C CYS A 23 2.17 7.31 43.87
N LEU A 24 2.03 6.45 42.87
CA LEU A 24 3.12 5.68 42.25
C LEU A 24 4.18 6.59 41.63
N TRP A 25 3.77 7.58 40.84
CA TRP A 25 4.67 8.58 40.25
C TRP A 25 5.39 9.39 41.32
N LEU A 26 4.68 9.85 42.35
CA LEU A 26 5.29 10.57 43.48
C LEU A 26 6.34 9.72 44.19
N LEU A 27 6.09 8.41 44.30
CA LEU A 27 6.98 7.47 44.99
C LEU A 27 8.20 7.08 44.15
N LYS A 28 8.00 6.76 42.86
CA LYS A 28 9.05 6.24 41.96
C LYS A 28 9.84 7.33 41.25
N ASP A 29 9.14 8.32 40.70
CA ASP A 29 9.74 9.26 39.76
C ASP A 29 10.10 10.59 40.44
N ALA A 30 9.25 11.08 41.34
CA ALA A 30 9.49 12.34 42.07
C ALA A 30 10.29 12.16 43.38
N GLY A 31 10.36 10.94 43.93
CA GLY A 31 11.04 10.65 45.21
C GLY A 31 10.38 11.28 46.44
N CYS A 32 9.09 11.60 46.37
CA CYS A 32 8.32 12.32 47.38
C CYS A 32 7.42 11.38 48.21
N THR A 33 8.05 10.54 49.05
CA THR A 33 7.34 9.50 49.83
C THR A 33 6.27 10.06 50.76
N GLU A 34 6.56 11.10 51.54
CA GLU A 34 5.61 11.68 52.51
C GLU A 34 4.33 12.21 51.84
N GLN A 35 4.45 12.80 50.65
CA GLN A 35 3.32 13.37 49.89
C GLN A 35 2.49 12.27 49.22
N SER A 36 3.16 11.19 48.78
CA SER A 36 2.49 9.98 48.32
C SER A 36 1.69 9.35 49.46
N ASP A 37 2.24 9.28 50.67
CA ASP A 37 1.58 8.70 51.85
C ASP A 37 0.38 9.54 52.32
N GLU A 38 0.52 10.87 52.33
CA GLU A 38 -0.57 11.79 52.63
C GLU A 38 -1.71 11.64 51.61
N LEU A 39 -1.39 11.63 50.31
CA LEU A 39 -2.40 11.49 49.24
C LEU A 39 -3.13 10.13 49.32
N TYR A 40 -2.39 9.04 49.53
CA TYR A 40 -2.97 7.71 49.73
C TYR A 40 -3.85 7.67 50.99
N GLY A 41 -3.38 8.24 52.10
CA GLY A 41 -4.14 8.33 53.34
C GLY A 41 -5.44 9.13 53.19
N ILE A 42 -5.45 10.20 52.40
CA ILE A 42 -6.67 11.00 52.14
C ILE A 42 -7.71 10.18 51.36
N TRP A 43 -7.29 9.50 50.29
CA TRP A 43 -8.23 8.86 49.35
C TRP A 43 -8.62 7.43 49.74
N PHE A 44 -7.72 6.68 50.37
CA PHE A 44 -7.87 5.25 50.62
C PHE A 44 -7.99 4.89 52.12
N SER A 45 -8.06 5.89 53.01
CA SER A 45 -8.26 5.65 54.44
C SER A 45 -9.55 4.87 54.70
N GLY A 46 -9.40 3.65 55.23
CA GLY A 46 -10.52 2.75 55.54
C GLY A 46 -11.02 1.91 54.37
N LEU A 47 -10.39 2.04 53.19
CA LEU A 47 -10.68 1.22 52.01
C LEU A 47 -9.58 0.15 51.85
N THR A 48 -9.97 -1.11 51.73
CA THR A 48 -9.03 -2.22 51.42
C THR A 48 -9.29 -2.75 50.01
N PRO A 49 -8.31 -3.39 49.34
CA PRO A 49 -8.53 -4.04 48.06
C PRO A 49 -9.72 -5.02 48.08
N LEU A 50 -9.92 -5.74 49.19
CA LEU A 50 -11.05 -6.65 49.37
C LEU A 50 -12.40 -5.90 49.44
N THR A 51 -12.44 -4.78 50.15
CA THR A 51 -13.66 -3.94 50.23
C THR A 51 -13.94 -3.26 48.89
N ALA A 52 -12.91 -2.78 48.19
CA ALA A 52 -13.04 -2.21 46.86
C ALA A 52 -13.55 -3.24 45.84
N LEU A 53 -13.03 -4.48 45.89
CA LEU A 53 -13.52 -5.59 45.08
C LEU A 53 -15.03 -5.80 45.27
N SER A 54 -15.49 -5.87 46.53
CA SER A 54 -16.92 -6.05 46.83
C SER A 54 -17.81 -4.89 46.40
N LEU A 55 -17.26 -3.68 46.22
CA LEU A 55 -17.99 -2.49 45.76
C LEU A 55 -18.02 -2.37 44.23
N LEU A 56 -17.09 -3.05 43.54
CA LEU A 56 -16.92 -2.97 42.09
C LEU A 56 -17.47 -4.21 41.36
N SER A 57 -17.55 -5.35 42.06
CA SER A 57 -18.14 -6.60 41.57
C SER A 57 -19.63 -6.67 41.94
N ASP A 58 -20.55 -6.44 40.99
CA ASP A 58 -22.01 -6.55 41.20
C ASP A 58 -22.63 -7.58 40.24
N SER A 59 -23.46 -8.47 40.77
CA SER A 59 -23.81 -9.78 40.17
C SER A 59 -25.04 -9.79 39.22
N ASN A 60 -25.36 -8.67 38.56
CA ASN A 60 -26.65 -8.49 37.86
C ASN A 60 -26.56 -8.14 36.36
N GLU A 61 -25.38 -8.15 35.75
CA GLU A 61 -25.25 -8.01 34.30
C GLU A 61 -24.75 -9.33 33.71
N GLU A 62 -25.54 -9.92 32.80
CA GLU A 62 -25.23 -11.17 32.11
C GLU A 62 -23.96 -11.00 31.26
N ASP A 63 -22.95 -11.84 31.56
CA ASP A 63 -21.82 -12.26 30.71
C ASP A 63 -21.44 -11.32 29.54
N VAL A 64 -21.02 -10.08 29.85
CA VAL A 64 -20.23 -9.27 28.93
C VAL A 64 -18.77 -9.42 29.35
N VAL A 65 -17.93 -9.92 28.43
CA VAL A 65 -16.48 -9.96 28.59
C VAL A 65 -15.99 -8.55 28.85
N ILE A 66 -15.53 -8.27 30.07
CA ILE A 66 -14.96 -6.97 30.44
C ILE A 66 -13.67 -6.77 29.62
N GLU A 67 -13.69 -5.79 28.72
CA GLU A 67 -12.52 -5.36 27.93
C GLU A 67 -11.40 -4.82 28.85
N GLU A 68 -10.15 -4.82 28.36
CA GLU A 68 -8.95 -4.48 29.15
C GLU A 68 -8.95 -3.07 29.78
N ASP A 69 -9.84 -2.17 29.33
CA ASP A 69 -9.88 -0.75 29.70
C ASP A 69 -11.03 -0.35 30.65
N ASP A 70 -11.68 -1.29 31.35
CA ASP A 70 -12.65 -0.90 32.39
C ASP A 70 -11.95 -0.22 33.60
N SER A 71 -12.58 0.84 34.12
CA SER A 71 -12.06 1.69 35.20
C SER A 71 -11.77 0.91 36.49
N ALA A 72 -12.49 -0.19 36.74
CA ALA A 72 -12.23 -1.09 37.86
C ALA A 72 -10.93 -1.91 37.68
N SER A 73 -10.64 -2.38 36.46
CA SER A 73 -9.42 -3.12 36.13
C SER A 73 -8.18 -2.23 36.22
N MET A 74 -8.27 -0.99 35.73
CA MET A 74 -7.20 0.02 35.86
C MET A 74 -6.90 0.32 37.33
N LEU A 75 -7.95 0.53 38.14
CA LEU A 75 -7.81 0.75 39.57
C LEU A 75 -7.08 -0.40 40.27
N MET A 76 -7.52 -1.64 40.05
CA MET A 76 -6.92 -2.81 40.71
C MET A 76 -5.48 -3.04 40.27
N SER A 77 -5.15 -2.78 39.00
CA SER A 77 -3.78 -2.85 38.48
C SER A 77 -2.88 -1.79 39.12
N ALA A 78 -3.31 -0.53 39.15
CA ALA A 78 -2.56 0.56 39.79
C ALA A 78 -2.35 0.29 41.28
N TRP A 79 -3.34 -0.29 41.95
CA TRP A 79 -3.25 -0.65 43.37
C TRP A 79 -2.26 -1.77 43.63
N GLY A 80 -2.28 -2.83 42.80
CA GLY A 80 -1.30 -3.92 42.89
C GLY A 80 0.13 -3.41 42.71
N GLY A 81 0.36 -2.55 41.71
CA GLY A 81 1.65 -1.90 41.49
C GLY A 81 2.11 -1.03 42.66
N LEU A 82 1.23 -0.24 43.26
CA LEU A 82 1.55 0.58 44.44
C LEU A 82 1.85 -0.28 45.67
N ALA A 83 1.04 -1.31 45.90
CA ALA A 83 1.21 -2.23 47.02
C ALA A 83 2.58 -2.91 46.98
N ALA A 84 2.97 -3.43 45.81
CA ALA A 84 4.30 -4.00 45.62
C ALA A 84 5.40 -2.95 45.84
N THR A 85 5.25 -1.73 45.34
CA THR A 85 6.28 -0.68 45.47
C THR A 85 6.46 -0.21 46.92
N ARG A 86 5.40 -0.21 47.72
CA ARG A 86 5.42 0.20 49.13
C ARG A 86 5.70 -0.94 50.11
N GLY A 87 5.73 -2.20 49.65
CA GLY A 87 5.79 -3.37 50.53
C GLY A 87 4.54 -3.50 51.41
N LEU A 88 3.37 -3.10 50.91
CA LEU A 88 2.11 -3.26 51.64
C LEU A 88 1.66 -4.71 51.57
N ASP A 89 1.37 -5.28 52.74
CA ASP A 89 0.96 -6.67 52.87
C ASP A 89 -0.56 -6.81 52.76
N PHE A 90 -1.00 -7.60 51.79
CA PHE A 90 -2.40 -7.93 51.52
C PHE A 90 -2.57 -9.44 51.32
N ASP A 91 -1.85 -10.27 52.07
CA ASP A 91 -1.86 -11.74 51.95
C ASP A 91 -3.29 -12.33 51.93
N ASP A 92 -4.20 -11.83 52.78
CA ASP A 92 -5.60 -12.29 52.83
C ASP A 92 -6.34 -12.06 51.49
N PHE A 93 -5.97 -11.02 50.74
CA PHE A 93 -6.54 -10.70 49.42
C PHE A 93 -5.78 -11.42 48.30
N LEU A 94 -4.47 -11.58 48.45
CA LEU A 94 -3.57 -12.19 47.46
C LEU A 94 -3.72 -13.71 47.35
N PHE A 95 -4.24 -14.39 48.37
CA PHE A 95 -4.41 -15.86 48.40
C PHE A 95 -5.87 -16.32 48.57
N ALA A 96 -6.86 -15.42 48.41
CA ALA A 96 -8.26 -15.84 48.48
C ALA A 96 -8.63 -16.72 47.26
N ASP A 97 -9.17 -17.91 47.53
CA ASP A 97 -9.47 -18.96 46.53
C ASP A 97 -10.98 -19.17 46.26
N ASP A 98 -11.87 -18.39 46.90
CA ASP A 98 -13.33 -18.58 46.87
C ASP A 98 -14.10 -17.53 46.02
N LEU A 99 -13.44 -16.86 45.08
CA LEU A 99 -14.04 -15.82 44.22
C LEU A 99 -14.46 -16.38 42.85
N TRP A 100 -15.50 -15.82 42.24
CA TRP A 100 -16.04 -16.23 40.94
C TRP A 100 -16.43 -15.02 40.10
N GLY A 101 -16.35 -15.12 38.77
CA GLY A 101 -16.78 -14.08 37.83
C GLY A 101 -15.89 -12.83 37.89
N ASP A 102 -16.51 -11.64 37.82
CA ASP A 102 -15.82 -10.34 37.81
C ASP A 102 -14.84 -10.14 38.99
N ALA A 103 -15.17 -10.70 40.15
CA ALA A 103 -14.33 -10.60 41.35
C ALA A 103 -13.00 -11.37 41.20
N GLU A 104 -13.01 -12.50 40.51
CA GLU A 104 -11.80 -13.28 40.20
C GLU A 104 -10.93 -12.55 39.17
N SER A 105 -11.55 -11.99 38.13
CA SER A 105 -10.86 -11.20 37.09
C SER A 105 -10.14 -9.97 37.67
N LEU A 106 -10.84 -9.17 38.48
CA LEU A 106 -10.27 -7.97 39.13
C LEU A 106 -9.15 -8.30 40.13
N GLN A 107 -9.27 -9.41 40.86
CA GLN A 107 -8.22 -9.91 41.73
C GLN A 107 -6.99 -10.36 40.93
N CYS A 108 -7.18 -11.01 39.78
CA CYS A 108 -6.09 -11.40 38.89
C CYS A 108 -5.32 -10.17 38.38
N ARG A 109 -6.01 -9.09 37.98
CA ARG A 109 -5.37 -7.82 37.55
C ARG A 109 -4.51 -7.21 38.67
N PHE A 110 -4.98 -7.23 39.91
CA PHE A 110 -4.17 -6.82 41.07
C PHE A 110 -2.94 -7.72 41.27
N ARG A 111 -3.12 -9.04 41.26
CA ARG A 111 -2.02 -10.03 41.44
C ARG A 111 -0.95 -9.88 40.36
N ASP A 112 -1.36 -9.76 39.10
CA ASP A 112 -0.47 -9.59 37.96
C ASP A 112 0.36 -8.30 38.09
N ALA A 113 -0.28 -7.17 38.39
CA ALA A 113 0.42 -5.90 38.60
C ALA A 113 1.32 -5.90 39.85
N PHE A 114 0.92 -6.59 40.92
CA PHE A 114 1.72 -6.76 42.13
C PHE A 114 2.99 -7.57 41.84
N VAL A 115 2.89 -8.71 41.16
CA VAL A 115 4.06 -9.52 40.76
C VAL A 115 4.97 -8.73 39.83
N ARG A 116 4.43 -8.00 38.84
CA ARG A 116 5.23 -7.11 37.98
C ARG A 116 5.94 -6.02 38.79
N GLY A 117 5.26 -5.44 39.78
CA GLY A 117 5.83 -4.45 40.68
C GLY A 117 6.99 -4.99 41.53
N LEU A 118 6.88 -6.21 42.06
CA LEU A 118 7.98 -6.88 42.75
C LEU A 118 9.18 -7.14 41.81
N LEU A 119 8.92 -7.56 40.57
CA LEU A 119 9.98 -7.75 39.58
C LEU A 119 10.74 -6.45 39.29
N MET A 120 10.12 -5.28 39.38
CA MET A 120 10.81 -3.99 39.16
C MET A 120 11.73 -3.55 40.31
N GLN A 121 11.68 -4.20 41.47
CA GLN A 121 12.47 -3.80 42.62
C GLN A 121 13.96 -4.16 42.44
N SER A 122 14.84 -3.25 42.87
CA SER A 122 16.30 -3.43 42.82
C SER A 122 16.82 -4.45 43.83
N SER A 123 16.09 -4.68 44.92
CA SER A 123 16.42 -5.60 46.00
C SER A 123 15.13 -6.21 46.54
N LEU A 124 15.10 -7.52 46.71
CA LEU A 124 13.96 -8.29 47.23
C LEU A 124 14.37 -9.02 48.50
N GLU A 125 13.45 -9.10 49.46
CA GLU A 125 13.59 -9.97 50.63
C GLU A 125 13.18 -11.41 50.30
N ASP A 126 13.53 -12.37 51.17
CA ASP A 126 13.18 -13.79 50.98
C ASP A 126 11.65 -14.01 50.95
N ASP A 127 10.89 -13.14 51.64
CA ASP A 127 9.42 -13.14 51.61
C ASP A 127 8.88 -12.73 50.23
N ASP A 128 9.46 -11.70 49.61
CA ASP A 128 9.05 -11.25 48.28
C ASP A 128 9.33 -12.29 47.20
N LEU A 129 10.46 -13.01 47.30
CA LEU A 129 10.78 -14.12 46.41
C LEU A 129 9.80 -15.29 46.59
N SER A 130 9.36 -15.53 47.83
CA SER A 130 8.34 -16.53 48.14
C SER A 130 6.97 -16.13 47.54
N LYS A 131 6.62 -14.84 47.57
CA LYS A 131 5.41 -14.28 46.95
C LYS A 131 5.44 -14.38 45.42
N ILE A 132 6.57 -14.05 44.78
CA ILE A 132 6.75 -14.26 43.33
C ILE A 132 6.49 -15.73 42.98
N ALA A 133 7.01 -16.66 43.77
CA ALA A 133 6.86 -18.11 43.55
C ALA A 133 5.44 -18.64 43.85
N GLY A 134 4.74 -18.08 44.85
CA GLY A 134 3.49 -18.62 45.38
C GLY A 134 2.20 -18.09 44.76
N LEU A 135 2.19 -16.86 44.25
CA LEU A 135 0.96 -16.24 43.71
C LEU A 135 0.58 -16.80 42.34
N SER A 136 -0.71 -16.96 42.03
CA SER A 136 -1.14 -17.23 40.65
C SER A 136 -0.97 -15.98 39.79
N ILE A 137 -0.61 -16.17 38.52
CA ILE A 137 -0.54 -15.11 37.49
C ILE A 137 -1.24 -15.60 36.23
N THR A 138 -1.86 -14.69 35.50
CA THR A 138 -2.53 -15.03 34.24
C THR A 138 -1.51 -15.38 33.15
N ILE A 139 -1.93 -16.18 32.17
CA ILE A 139 -1.05 -16.60 31.05
C ILE A 139 -0.60 -15.38 30.24
N GLU A 140 -1.49 -14.43 30.00
CA GLU A 140 -1.22 -13.18 29.28
C GLU A 140 -0.19 -12.32 30.02
N ALA A 141 -0.39 -12.08 31.32
CA ALA A 141 0.55 -11.30 32.11
C ALA A 141 1.92 -12.00 32.23
N ALA A 142 1.95 -13.33 32.36
CA ALA A 142 3.20 -14.10 32.35
C ALA A 142 3.96 -13.95 31.03
N THR A 143 3.24 -13.96 29.90
CA THR A 143 3.78 -13.78 28.54
C THR A 143 4.36 -12.38 28.37
N ASN A 144 3.60 -11.35 28.74
CA ASN A 144 4.04 -9.95 28.67
C ASN A 144 5.27 -9.69 29.57
N MET A 145 5.25 -10.16 30.82
CA MET A 145 6.39 -10.02 31.72
C MET A 145 7.63 -10.78 31.23
N MET A 146 7.46 -12.00 30.68
CA MET A 146 8.58 -12.75 30.11
C MET A 146 9.20 -12.03 28.92
N ARG A 147 8.38 -11.52 28.00
CA ARG A 147 8.85 -10.70 26.87
C ARG A 147 9.64 -9.48 27.36
N ASP A 148 9.11 -8.72 28.31
CA ASP A 148 9.76 -7.51 28.85
C ASP A 148 11.07 -7.83 29.58
N LEU A 149 11.17 -9.00 30.22
CA LEU A 149 12.41 -9.50 30.83
C LEU A 149 13.45 -9.85 29.77
N LEU A 150 13.07 -10.55 28.70
CA LEU A 150 13.98 -10.95 27.62
C LEU A 150 14.55 -9.72 26.89
N THR A 151 13.70 -8.74 26.57
CA THR A 151 14.11 -7.47 25.93
C THR A 151 14.90 -6.57 26.89
N GLY A 152 14.65 -6.72 28.18
CA GLY A 152 15.21 -5.88 29.24
C GLY A 152 14.52 -4.53 29.38
N ALA A 153 13.25 -4.45 28.97
CA ALA A 153 12.32 -3.38 29.32
C ALA A 153 11.93 -3.45 30.80
N LEU A 154 11.82 -4.66 31.37
CA LEU A 154 11.61 -4.85 32.81
C LEU A 154 12.96 -4.95 33.55
N PRO A 155 13.33 -3.98 34.41
CA PRO A 155 14.66 -3.90 35.04
C PRO A 155 14.81 -4.82 36.25
N ALA A 156 14.39 -6.08 36.11
CA ALA A 156 14.38 -7.00 37.24
C ALA A 156 15.77 -7.43 37.69
N SER A 157 15.95 -7.58 39.01
CA SER A 157 17.17 -8.17 39.55
C SER A 157 17.31 -9.62 39.08
N ARG A 158 18.55 -10.10 38.95
CA ARG A 158 18.82 -11.47 38.50
C ARG A 158 18.14 -12.52 39.41
N THR A 159 18.07 -12.25 40.71
CA THR A 159 17.41 -13.14 41.67
C THR A 159 15.90 -13.20 41.44
N ALA A 160 15.26 -12.06 41.17
CA ALA A 160 13.83 -11.98 40.84
C ALA A 160 13.49 -12.74 39.55
N GLN A 161 14.31 -12.52 38.50
CA GLN A 161 14.17 -13.21 37.20
C GLN A 161 14.25 -14.73 37.36
N ARG A 162 15.24 -15.21 38.11
CA ARG A 162 15.43 -16.63 38.39
C ARG A 162 14.25 -17.24 39.15
N ALA A 163 13.70 -16.53 40.14
CA ALA A 163 12.51 -16.97 40.86
C ALA A 163 11.28 -17.07 39.93
N PHE A 164 11.09 -16.06 39.08
CA PHE A 164 10.00 -16.02 38.11
C PHE A 164 10.08 -17.13 37.07
N PHE A 165 11.26 -17.35 36.47
CA PHE A 165 11.47 -18.47 35.54
C PHE A 165 11.29 -19.82 36.23
N SER A 166 11.79 -19.98 37.46
CA SER A 166 11.65 -21.24 38.21
C SER A 166 10.18 -21.58 38.46
N LYS A 167 9.36 -20.59 38.82
CA LYS A 167 7.92 -20.76 38.95
C LYS A 167 7.26 -21.23 37.66
N LEU A 168 7.50 -20.52 36.56
CA LEU A 168 6.88 -20.86 35.27
C LEU A 168 7.36 -22.23 34.76
N SER A 169 8.60 -22.62 35.06
CA SER A 169 9.15 -23.92 34.68
C SER A 169 8.43 -25.12 35.30
N ALA A 170 7.65 -24.93 36.38
CA ALA A 170 6.80 -25.98 36.94
C ALA A 170 5.74 -26.49 35.93
N TYR A 171 5.44 -25.69 34.90
CA TYR A 171 4.55 -26.02 33.79
C TYR A 171 5.30 -26.47 32.52
N SER A 172 6.60 -26.81 32.61
CA SER A 172 7.40 -27.31 31.49
C SER A 172 6.69 -28.45 30.76
N PHE A 173 6.65 -28.42 29.43
CA PHE A 173 5.99 -29.40 28.56
C PHE A 173 4.46 -29.51 28.71
N LYS A 174 3.84 -28.75 29.63
CA LYS A 174 2.39 -28.61 29.76
C LYS A 174 1.88 -27.32 29.09
N LEU A 175 2.67 -26.25 29.18
CA LEU A 175 2.43 -24.96 28.54
C LEU A 175 3.71 -24.50 27.85
N GLU A 176 3.61 -23.88 26.68
CA GLU A 176 4.77 -23.42 25.90
C GLU A 176 5.65 -22.43 26.69
N ILE A 177 5.02 -21.47 27.36
CA ILE A 177 5.71 -20.51 28.22
C ILE A 177 6.44 -21.19 29.39
N GLY A 178 5.91 -22.31 29.90
CA GLY A 178 6.56 -23.11 30.92
C GLY A 178 7.79 -23.84 30.40
N THR A 179 7.73 -24.35 29.16
CA THR A 179 8.89 -24.96 28.49
C THR A 179 9.98 -23.94 28.21
N MET A 180 9.61 -22.73 27.76
CA MET A 180 10.55 -21.61 27.59
C MET A 180 11.20 -21.21 28.91
N ALA A 181 10.43 -21.06 29.98
CA ALA A 181 10.96 -20.76 31.31
C ALA A 181 11.95 -21.82 31.81
N TYR A 182 11.69 -23.10 31.51
CA TYR A 182 12.60 -24.19 31.82
C TYR A 182 13.92 -24.06 31.04
N ALA A 183 13.89 -23.80 29.73
CA ALA A 183 15.08 -23.54 28.92
C ALA A 183 15.89 -22.33 29.44
N LEU A 184 15.21 -21.23 29.80
CA LEU A 184 15.84 -20.06 30.40
C LEU A 184 16.48 -20.36 31.76
N CYS A 185 15.85 -21.18 32.61
CA CYS A 185 16.45 -21.65 33.86
C CYS A 185 17.76 -22.40 33.62
N LEU A 186 17.80 -23.30 32.64
CA LEU A 186 19.01 -24.03 32.26
C LEU A 186 20.12 -23.08 31.79
N SER A 187 19.78 -22.05 30.98
CA SER A 187 20.72 -21.02 30.54
C SER A 187 21.31 -20.18 31.70
N GLU A 188 20.57 -20.01 32.79
CA GLU A 188 21.03 -19.38 34.03
C GLU A 188 21.79 -20.35 34.97
N GLY A 189 21.92 -21.62 34.60
CA GLY A 189 22.54 -22.67 35.43
C GLY A 189 21.72 -23.04 36.66
N LEU A 190 20.38 -22.89 36.60
CA LEU A 190 19.47 -23.36 37.65
C LEU A 190 19.18 -24.86 37.49
N HIS A 191 19.18 -25.57 38.60
CA HIS A 191 18.68 -26.94 38.66
C HIS A 191 17.19 -26.92 39.01
N VAL A 192 16.34 -27.18 38.02
CA VAL A 192 14.90 -27.27 38.19
C VAL A 192 14.42 -28.63 37.68
N SER A 193 13.51 -29.27 38.40
CA SER A 193 12.96 -30.57 38.00
C SER A 193 11.93 -30.38 36.91
N SER A 194 12.11 -31.03 35.75
CA SER A 194 11.10 -31.02 34.69
C SER A 194 9.81 -31.70 35.17
N ALA A 195 8.65 -31.23 34.71
CA ALA A 195 7.35 -31.81 35.05
C ALA A 195 7.09 -33.21 34.45
N GLY A 196 8.12 -33.82 33.82
CA GLY A 196 8.05 -35.06 33.06
C GLY A 196 7.60 -34.83 31.61
N ARG A 197 8.27 -35.48 30.65
CA ARG A 197 7.89 -35.49 29.23
C ARG A 197 7.23 -36.82 28.86
N SER A 198 6.09 -36.77 28.16
CA SER A 198 5.42 -37.94 27.60
C SER A 198 5.82 -38.24 26.14
N GLU A 199 6.32 -37.23 25.44
CA GLU A 199 6.67 -37.29 24.01
C GLU A 199 8.16 -36.95 23.80
N PRO A 200 8.77 -37.40 22.68
CA PRO A 200 10.10 -36.95 22.26
C PRO A 200 10.10 -35.45 21.92
N LEU A 201 11.24 -34.77 22.11
CA LEU A 201 11.40 -33.37 21.71
C LEU A 201 11.29 -33.22 20.19
N LEU A 202 10.71 -32.10 19.72
CA LEU A 202 10.64 -31.73 18.30
C LEU A 202 9.90 -32.76 17.41
N CYS A 203 9.05 -33.62 18.00
CA CYS A 203 8.30 -34.63 17.25
C CYS A 203 7.14 -34.01 16.45
N HIS A 204 6.90 -34.54 15.24
CA HIS A 204 5.75 -34.18 14.41
C HIS A 204 4.43 -34.59 15.08
N ARG A 205 3.48 -33.66 15.26
CA ARG A 205 2.13 -33.97 15.78
C ARG A 205 1.09 -33.81 14.65
N GLU A 206 0.48 -34.92 14.21
CA GLU A 206 -0.56 -34.94 13.17
C GLU A 206 -1.93 -34.48 13.72
N GLY A 207 -2.67 -33.67 12.95
CA GLY A 207 -4.12 -33.52 13.13
C GLY A 207 -4.62 -32.17 13.66
N ASN A 208 -3.74 -31.25 14.05
CA ASN A 208 -4.06 -29.84 14.17
C ASN A 208 -3.19 -29.11 13.16
N VAL A 209 -3.79 -28.48 12.14
CA VAL A 209 -3.11 -27.34 11.51
C VAL A 209 -2.90 -26.37 12.66
N TYR A 210 -1.64 -26.19 13.09
CA TYR A 210 -1.27 -25.30 14.17
C TYR A 210 -1.64 -23.87 13.74
N SER A 211 -2.88 -23.48 14.01
CA SER A 211 -3.40 -22.15 13.77
C SER A 211 -2.80 -21.19 14.80
N GLU A 212 -2.18 -20.12 14.30
CA GLU A 212 -1.87 -18.84 14.99
C GLU A 212 -0.84 -18.80 16.15
N GLY A 213 -0.09 -19.88 16.46
CA GLY A 213 0.88 -19.84 17.58
C GLY A 213 2.15 -20.71 17.41
N PHE A 214 2.88 -20.58 16.30
CA PHE A 214 3.79 -21.62 15.81
C PHE A 214 5.20 -21.73 16.47
N THR A 215 5.61 -21.02 17.53
CA THR A 215 7.07 -20.78 17.71
C THR A 215 7.67 -20.99 19.11
N LEU A 216 6.97 -20.66 20.19
CA LEU A 216 7.59 -20.60 21.53
C LEU A 216 8.00 -21.97 22.08
N GLY A 217 7.08 -22.93 21.99
CA GLY A 217 7.32 -24.30 22.46
C GLY A 217 8.45 -24.99 21.69
N LEU A 218 8.45 -24.90 20.36
CA LEU A 218 9.48 -25.52 19.51
C LEU A 218 10.86 -24.92 19.71
N PHE A 219 10.96 -23.59 19.88
CA PHE A 219 12.21 -22.94 20.22
C PHE A 219 12.78 -23.47 21.53
N ALA A 220 11.95 -23.56 22.57
CA ALA A 220 12.35 -24.04 23.88
C ALA A 220 12.73 -25.53 23.85
N GLU A 221 11.94 -26.36 23.17
CA GLU A 221 12.25 -27.78 22.96
C GLU A 221 13.58 -27.97 22.20
N SER A 222 13.87 -27.10 21.23
CA SER A 222 15.13 -27.12 20.50
C SER A 222 16.34 -26.76 21.36
N PHE A 223 16.22 -25.77 22.25
CA PHE A 223 17.26 -25.50 23.24
C PHE A 223 17.52 -26.72 24.13
N ILE A 224 16.45 -27.33 24.63
CA ILE A 224 16.52 -28.50 25.51
C ILE A 224 17.12 -29.70 24.75
N PHE A 225 16.79 -29.86 23.46
CA PHE A 225 17.36 -30.90 22.61
C PHE A 225 18.88 -30.78 22.51
N GLY A 226 19.39 -29.57 22.27
CA GLY A 226 20.84 -29.32 22.30
C GLY A 226 21.45 -29.58 23.68
N TYR A 227 20.80 -29.09 24.74
CA TYR A 227 21.27 -29.21 26.13
C TYR A 227 21.38 -30.68 26.60
N GLU A 228 20.43 -31.52 26.23
CA GLU A 228 20.36 -32.94 26.60
C GLU A 228 21.06 -33.88 25.60
N SER A 229 21.72 -33.34 24.56
CA SER A 229 22.35 -34.17 23.53
C SER A 229 23.51 -35.00 24.09
N ASP A 230 23.48 -36.32 23.90
CA ASP A 230 24.60 -37.22 24.29
C ASP A 230 25.71 -37.30 23.21
N ARG A 231 25.72 -36.39 22.23
CA ARG A 231 26.65 -36.44 21.08
C ARG A 231 27.98 -35.75 21.38
N ASP A 232 29.07 -36.37 20.95
CA ASP A 232 30.43 -35.80 21.02
C ASP A 232 30.67 -34.83 19.84
N GLY A 233 30.47 -33.54 20.07
CA GLY A 233 30.72 -32.46 19.11
C GLY A 233 29.45 -31.85 18.47
N PHE A 234 29.53 -30.57 18.14
CA PHE A 234 28.43 -29.79 17.58
C PHE A 234 27.97 -30.30 16.21
N ASP A 235 28.87 -30.78 15.35
CA ASP A 235 28.51 -31.32 14.02
C ASP A 235 27.54 -32.51 14.13
N ALA A 236 27.81 -33.42 15.08
CA ALA A 236 26.97 -34.59 15.29
C ALA A 236 25.61 -34.22 15.89
N MET A 237 25.57 -33.23 16.80
CA MET A 237 24.31 -32.68 17.32
C MET A 237 23.53 -31.93 16.23
N GLY A 238 24.21 -31.17 15.38
CA GLY A 238 23.62 -30.45 14.25
C GLY A 238 22.95 -31.40 13.26
N LEU A 239 23.62 -32.50 12.90
CA LEU A 239 23.05 -33.54 12.03
C LEU A 239 21.82 -34.22 12.65
N ASP A 240 21.84 -34.49 13.95
CA ASP A 240 20.69 -35.05 14.67
C ASP A 240 19.54 -34.05 14.75
N MET A 241 19.85 -32.76 14.97
CA MET A 241 18.88 -31.67 14.96
C MET A 241 18.23 -31.55 13.58
N ASP A 242 19.02 -31.49 12.51
CA ASP A 242 18.54 -31.44 11.13
C ASP A 242 17.65 -32.64 10.79
N ALA A 243 18.05 -33.85 11.20
CA ALA A 243 17.22 -35.05 11.02
C ALA A 243 15.89 -34.98 11.79
N THR A 244 15.90 -34.36 12.98
CA THR A 244 14.72 -34.25 13.83
C THR A 244 13.75 -33.19 13.31
N ILE A 245 14.26 -32.08 12.77
CA ILE A 245 13.44 -31.00 12.18
C ILE A 245 13.19 -31.19 10.68
N ALA A 246 13.70 -32.26 10.06
CA ALA A 246 13.53 -32.55 8.63
C ALA A 246 12.07 -32.62 8.16
N TRP A 247 11.12 -32.78 9.08
CA TRP A 247 9.68 -32.70 8.78
C TRP A 247 9.21 -31.26 8.54
N MET A 248 9.87 -30.26 9.13
CA MET A 248 9.66 -28.82 8.87
C MET A 248 10.41 -28.34 7.61
N ASP A 249 11.49 -29.04 7.24
CA ASP A 249 12.44 -28.66 6.16
C ASP A 249 11.97 -29.05 4.74
N ARG A 250 10.79 -29.68 4.60
CA ARG A 250 10.32 -30.23 3.29
C ARG A 250 9.78 -29.20 2.30
N SER A 251 9.74 -27.92 2.65
CA SER A 251 9.23 -26.84 1.78
C SER A 251 10.23 -25.71 1.49
N ASP A 252 11.47 -25.82 1.98
CA ASP A 252 12.73 -25.04 1.74
C ASP A 252 12.66 -23.49 1.56
N ARG A 253 11.48 -22.88 1.67
CA ARG A 253 11.21 -21.44 1.52
C ARG A 253 10.37 -20.87 2.66
N GLU A 254 9.36 -21.62 3.13
CA GLU A 254 8.37 -21.12 4.09
C GLU A 254 8.79 -21.19 5.57
N TYR A 255 9.83 -21.94 5.96
CA TYR A 255 10.19 -22.07 7.38
C TYR A 255 11.64 -21.70 7.69
N LEU A 256 12.40 -21.16 6.73
CA LEU A 256 13.85 -20.95 6.85
C LEU A 256 14.25 -20.06 8.04
N SER A 257 13.49 -19.00 8.34
CA SER A 257 13.76 -18.13 9.50
C SER A 257 13.53 -18.86 10.83
N ILE A 258 12.50 -19.71 10.89
CA ILE A 258 12.17 -20.56 12.04
C ILE A 258 13.24 -21.64 12.20
N VAL A 259 13.59 -22.37 11.13
CA VAL A 259 14.64 -23.39 11.13
C VAL A 259 15.97 -22.82 11.61
N ARG A 260 16.39 -21.65 11.12
CA ARG A 260 17.61 -20.97 11.59
C ARG A 260 17.52 -20.58 13.06
N THR A 261 16.36 -20.15 13.53
CA THR A 261 16.11 -19.82 14.94
C THR A 261 16.15 -21.05 15.83
N LEU A 262 15.61 -22.19 15.37
CA LEU A 262 15.72 -23.48 16.05
C LEU A 262 17.16 -23.98 16.08
N ARG A 263 17.90 -23.93 14.95
CA ARG A 263 19.33 -24.27 14.92
C ARG A 263 20.15 -23.43 15.90
N ALA A 264 19.91 -22.12 15.94
CA ALA A 264 20.53 -21.23 16.92
C ALA A 264 20.18 -21.62 18.36
N SER A 265 18.91 -21.96 18.62
CA SER A 265 18.44 -22.44 19.92
C SER A 265 19.16 -23.71 20.37
N ALA A 266 19.21 -24.74 19.52
CA ALA A 266 19.91 -26.00 19.79
C ALA A 266 21.42 -25.80 19.98
N CYS A 267 22.05 -24.95 19.17
CA CYS A 267 23.46 -24.59 19.30
C CYS A 267 23.75 -23.98 20.69
N LEU A 268 22.93 -23.02 21.12
CA LEU A 268 23.05 -22.41 22.45
C LEU A 268 22.77 -23.43 23.57
N GLY A 269 21.77 -24.29 23.39
CA GLY A 269 21.46 -25.38 24.30
C GLY A 269 22.64 -26.31 24.53
N TYR A 270 23.24 -26.78 23.44
CA TYR A 270 24.41 -27.67 23.47
C TYR A 270 25.61 -27.03 24.15
N ALA A 271 25.92 -25.77 23.79
CA ALA A 271 26.98 -25.00 24.41
C ALA A 271 26.79 -24.93 25.93
N VAL A 272 25.59 -24.60 26.38
CA VAL A 272 25.25 -24.48 27.81
C VAL A 272 25.31 -25.84 28.53
N GLY A 273 24.75 -26.92 27.95
CA GLY A 273 24.71 -28.25 28.56
C GLY A 273 26.10 -28.87 28.72
N HIS A 274 27.00 -28.62 27.77
CA HIS A 274 28.33 -29.22 27.71
C HIS A 274 29.45 -28.29 28.20
N GLY A 275 29.13 -27.01 28.49
CA GLY A 275 30.13 -26.00 28.82
C GLY A 275 31.10 -25.70 27.66
N ALA A 276 30.64 -25.85 26.42
CA ALA A 276 31.45 -25.68 25.22
C ALA A 276 31.41 -24.23 24.73
N THR A 277 32.56 -23.56 24.68
CA THR A 277 32.67 -22.16 24.21
C THR A 277 32.54 -22.09 22.69
N ILE A 278 31.72 -21.16 22.20
CA ILE A 278 31.57 -20.88 20.77
C ILE A 278 32.67 -19.89 20.35
N LEU A 279 33.52 -20.29 19.40
CA LEU A 279 34.66 -19.51 18.93
C LEU A 279 34.40 -18.91 17.53
N PRO A 280 34.98 -17.74 17.20
CA PRO A 280 34.86 -17.17 15.86
C PRO A 280 35.34 -18.12 14.76
N GLY A 281 34.66 -18.12 13.62
CA GLY A 281 35.04 -18.93 12.44
C GLY A 281 34.74 -20.43 12.54
N THR A 282 34.01 -20.85 13.57
CA THR A 282 33.52 -22.23 13.74
C THR A 282 32.12 -22.40 13.14
N ASP A 283 31.69 -23.63 12.87
CA ASP A 283 30.36 -23.91 12.29
C ASP A 283 29.23 -23.46 13.22
N GLU A 284 29.46 -23.48 14.53
CA GLU A 284 28.61 -23.00 15.61
C GLU A 284 28.42 -21.49 15.57
N ALA A 285 29.51 -20.75 15.36
CA ALA A 285 29.46 -19.30 15.14
C ALA A 285 28.73 -18.97 13.83
N ARG A 286 28.92 -19.79 12.78
CA ARG A 286 28.19 -19.63 11.52
C ARG A 286 26.67 -19.79 11.70
N VAL A 287 26.21 -20.77 12.48
CA VAL A 287 24.78 -20.96 12.78
C VAL A 287 24.17 -19.71 13.44
N LEU A 288 24.89 -19.09 14.38
CA LEU A 288 24.45 -17.86 15.03
C LEU A 288 24.49 -16.64 14.08
N GLY A 289 25.49 -16.55 13.19
CA GLY A 289 25.57 -15.54 12.13
C GLY A 289 24.45 -15.67 11.09
N GLU A 290 24.11 -16.89 10.66
CA GLU A 290 23.01 -17.18 9.73
C GLU A 290 21.65 -16.79 10.31
N TRP A 291 21.44 -17.04 11.61
CA TRP A 291 20.27 -16.56 12.34
C TRP A 291 20.23 -15.02 12.40
N ALA A 292 21.37 -14.38 12.65
CA ALA A 292 21.46 -12.93 12.69
C ALA A 292 21.07 -12.28 11.34
N GLN A 293 21.40 -12.94 10.23
CA GLN A 293 21.08 -12.49 8.88
C GLN A 293 19.71 -12.97 8.36
N ALA A 294 18.97 -13.78 9.12
CA ALA A 294 17.70 -14.35 8.67
C ALA A 294 16.61 -13.27 8.47
N PRO A 295 15.82 -13.34 7.38
CA PRO A 295 14.74 -12.39 7.12
C PRO A 295 13.63 -12.46 8.19
N HIS A 296 12.99 -11.31 8.45
CA HIS A 296 11.92 -11.20 9.43
C HIS A 296 10.60 -11.76 8.90
N TRP A 297 9.91 -12.54 9.72
CA TRP A 297 8.55 -13.01 9.48
C TRP A 297 7.55 -12.15 10.26
N PRO A 298 6.62 -11.44 9.58
CA PRO A 298 5.61 -10.62 10.25
C PRO A 298 4.70 -11.47 11.16
N GLY A 299 4.45 -11.00 12.38
CA GLY A 299 3.35 -11.49 13.25
C GLY A 299 3.64 -12.67 14.20
N LEU A 300 4.78 -13.37 14.12
CA LEU A 300 4.89 -14.71 14.76
C LEU A 300 6.15 -15.03 15.60
N LEU A 301 7.11 -14.11 15.78
CA LEU A 301 8.45 -14.47 16.34
C LEU A 301 9.04 -13.46 17.35
N THR A 302 8.25 -12.73 18.14
CA THR A 302 8.83 -11.70 19.02
C THR A 302 9.59 -12.28 20.23
N MET A 303 9.06 -13.28 20.94
CA MET A 303 9.69 -13.78 22.17
C MET A 303 10.91 -14.68 21.93
N GLU A 304 10.85 -15.59 20.96
CA GLU A 304 11.94 -16.51 20.60
C GLU A 304 13.14 -15.73 20.06
N THR A 305 12.87 -14.72 19.23
CA THR A 305 13.90 -13.82 18.71
C THR A 305 14.51 -12.96 19.83
N CYS A 306 13.77 -12.68 20.91
CA CYS A 306 14.33 -12.01 22.10
C CYS A 306 15.10 -12.97 23.03
N ALA A 307 14.74 -14.26 23.03
CA ALA A 307 15.36 -15.28 23.88
C ALA A 307 16.81 -15.58 23.47
N VAL A 308 17.11 -15.61 22.16
CA VAL A 308 18.49 -15.83 21.66
C VAL A 308 19.47 -14.76 22.17
N PRO A 309 19.23 -13.45 21.98
CA PRO A 309 20.06 -12.39 22.57
C PRO A 309 20.12 -12.44 24.10
N TYR A 310 19.03 -12.80 24.77
CA TYR A 310 19.04 -12.96 26.23
C TYR A 310 20.02 -14.06 26.66
N ILE A 311 19.91 -15.24 26.06
CA ILE A 311 20.77 -16.38 26.39
C ILE A 311 22.23 -16.03 26.10
N ALA A 312 22.53 -15.52 24.90
CA ALA A 312 23.90 -15.22 24.49
C ALA A 312 24.56 -14.09 25.30
N PHE A 313 23.83 -13.02 25.64
CA PHE A 313 24.43 -11.79 26.17
C PHE A 313 24.03 -11.43 27.61
N VAL A 314 23.09 -12.15 28.22
CA VAL A 314 22.59 -11.86 29.58
C VAL A 314 22.73 -13.07 30.51
N SER A 315 22.37 -14.27 30.04
CA SER A 315 22.32 -15.46 30.90
C SER A 315 23.68 -15.86 31.47
N ALA A 316 23.69 -16.51 32.64
CA ALA A 316 24.93 -16.86 33.37
C ALA A 316 25.88 -17.70 32.53
N LYS A 317 25.35 -18.79 31.98
CA LYS A 317 26.15 -19.75 31.22
C LYS A 317 26.39 -19.23 29.81
N GLY A 318 25.38 -18.62 29.18
CA GLY A 318 25.50 -18.17 27.81
C GLY A 318 26.53 -17.06 27.61
N VAL A 319 26.60 -16.07 28.51
CA VAL A 319 27.61 -14.98 28.41
C VAL A 319 29.04 -15.51 28.42
N ASP A 320 29.35 -16.44 29.33
CA ASP A 320 30.69 -17.02 29.44
C ASP A 320 31.08 -17.82 28.19
N LEU A 321 30.10 -18.44 27.54
CA LEU A 321 30.30 -19.34 26.39
C LEU A 321 30.22 -18.63 25.03
N CYS A 322 29.50 -17.51 24.94
CA CYS A 322 29.24 -16.78 23.69
C CYS A 322 30.02 -15.46 23.58
N ALA A 323 30.89 -15.13 24.54
CA ALA A 323 31.61 -13.86 24.62
C ALA A 323 32.39 -13.45 23.35
N LYS A 324 32.69 -14.41 22.45
CA LYS A 324 33.37 -14.18 21.17
C LYS A 324 32.65 -14.81 19.98
N ALA A 325 31.38 -15.21 20.14
CA ALA A 325 30.65 -15.96 19.11
C ALA A 325 30.25 -15.09 17.91
N PHE A 326 30.10 -13.78 18.11
CA PHE A 326 29.59 -12.86 17.10
C PHE A 326 30.66 -11.84 16.70
N GLU A 327 30.82 -11.61 15.39
CA GLU A 327 31.58 -10.45 14.91
C GLU A 327 30.68 -9.20 14.87
N GLU A 328 31.29 -8.03 14.97
CA GLU A 328 30.55 -6.75 14.98
C GLU A 328 29.75 -6.52 13.68
N GLU A 329 30.29 -6.96 12.53
CA GLU A 329 29.60 -6.88 11.23
C GLU A 329 28.40 -7.83 11.14
N ASP A 330 28.44 -9.01 11.79
CA ASP A 330 27.28 -9.93 11.84
C ASP A 330 26.09 -9.30 12.59
N LEU A 331 26.38 -8.59 13.68
CA LEU A 331 25.38 -7.93 14.52
C LEU A 331 24.82 -6.66 13.86
N LYS A 332 25.64 -5.96 13.08
CA LYS A 332 25.25 -4.73 12.36
C LYS A 332 24.11 -4.99 11.38
N GLY A 333 24.19 -6.08 10.59
CA GLY A 333 23.13 -6.48 9.67
C GLY A 333 21.79 -6.69 10.40
N PHE A 334 21.82 -7.36 11.55
CA PHE A 334 20.63 -7.57 12.39
C PHE A 334 20.07 -6.25 12.93
N ILE A 335 20.92 -5.38 13.46
CA ILE A 335 20.51 -4.10 14.08
C ILE A 335 19.82 -3.18 13.07
N TYR A 336 20.35 -3.09 11.84
CA TYR A 336 19.78 -2.26 10.79
C TYR A 336 18.70 -2.97 9.94
N SER A 337 18.38 -4.23 10.24
CA SER A 337 17.30 -4.97 9.59
C SER A 337 15.90 -4.47 10.00
N ARG A 338 14.87 -4.97 9.31
CA ARG A 338 13.45 -4.70 9.62
C ARG A 338 12.90 -5.43 10.86
N LYS A 339 13.75 -6.13 11.63
CA LYS A 339 13.33 -6.81 12.87
C LYS A 339 12.83 -5.80 13.92
N PRO A 340 11.89 -6.20 14.80
CA PRO A 340 11.34 -5.31 15.82
C PRO A 340 12.41 -4.82 16.79
N LEU A 341 12.26 -3.59 17.28
CA LEU A 341 13.21 -2.94 18.18
C LEU A 341 13.51 -3.78 19.43
N CYS A 342 12.47 -4.39 20.01
CA CYS A 342 12.56 -5.22 21.20
C CYS A 342 13.61 -6.36 21.09
N ALA A 343 13.77 -6.95 19.90
CA ALA A 343 14.76 -7.99 19.63
C ALA A 343 16.20 -7.46 19.50
N LYS A 344 16.37 -6.16 19.20
CA LYS A 344 17.67 -5.51 19.00
C LYS A 344 18.29 -5.01 20.30
N LEU A 345 17.48 -4.76 21.34
CA LEU A 345 17.90 -4.07 22.57
C LEU A 345 19.05 -4.75 23.31
N ARG A 346 19.02 -6.07 23.49
CA ARG A 346 20.08 -6.80 24.21
C ARG A 346 21.41 -6.78 23.46
N MET A 347 21.37 -6.83 22.13
CA MET A 347 22.56 -6.70 21.28
C MET A 347 23.14 -5.29 21.35
N LEU A 348 22.29 -4.25 21.26
CA LEU A 348 22.71 -2.86 21.42
C LEU A 348 23.36 -2.60 22.80
N LYS A 349 22.76 -3.13 23.89
CA LYS A 349 23.33 -3.08 25.25
C LYS A 349 24.68 -3.79 25.35
N HIS A 350 24.82 -4.95 24.72
CA HIS A 350 26.10 -5.67 24.67
C HIS A 350 27.17 -4.87 23.92
N LEU A 351 26.86 -4.40 22.71
CA LEU A 351 27.77 -3.61 21.88
C LEU A 351 28.22 -2.32 22.58
N GLN A 352 27.32 -1.65 23.29
CA GLN A 352 27.67 -0.49 24.11
C GLN A 352 28.64 -0.86 25.24
N LYS A 353 28.40 -1.98 25.94
CA LYS A 353 29.27 -2.45 27.03
C LYS A 353 30.70 -2.77 26.56
N ILE A 354 30.86 -3.25 25.32
CA ILE A 354 32.17 -3.54 24.72
C ILE A 354 32.79 -2.35 23.98
N GLY A 355 32.11 -1.20 23.92
CA GLY A 355 32.63 0.05 23.34
C GLY A 355 32.51 0.18 21.81
N SER A 356 31.58 -0.53 21.18
CA SER A 356 31.29 -0.38 19.73
C SER A 356 30.60 0.96 19.43
N GLU A 357 30.83 1.50 18.21
CA GLU A 357 30.21 2.73 17.72
C GLU A 357 28.82 2.49 17.10
N ILE A 358 28.46 1.24 16.82
CA ILE A 358 27.17 0.87 16.20
C ILE A 358 25.97 1.39 17.01
N PRO A 359 25.88 1.22 18.34
CA PRO A 359 24.75 1.73 19.12
C PRO A 359 24.60 3.25 19.01
N ARG A 360 25.71 4.00 18.97
CA ARG A 360 25.67 5.45 18.81
C ARG A 360 25.14 5.86 17.45
N ARG A 361 25.59 5.20 16.37
CA ARG A 361 25.05 5.42 15.01
C ARG A 361 23.59 5.01 14.89
N TYR A 362 23.19 3.93 15.56
CA TYR A 362 21.80 3.48 15.60
C TYR A 362 20.92 4.51 16.29
N LEU A 363 21.29 4.96 17.50
CA LEU A 363 20.57 6.00 18.23
C LEU A 363 20.49 7.31 17.43
N SER A 364 21.57 7.73 16.78
CA SER A 364 21.55 8.93 15.93
C SER A 364 20.60 8.81 14.75
N LYS A 365 20.36 7.59 14.23
CA LYS A 365 19.39 7.35 13.15
C LYS A 365 17.95 7.34 13.67
N GLU A 366 17.72 6.74 14.83
CA GLU A 366 16.37 6.63 15.43
C GLU A 366 15.90 7.97 16.03
N TYR A 367 16.80 8.75 16.65
CA TYR A 367 16.47 10.02 17.29
C TYR A 367 16.67 11.23 16.37
N GLY A 368 17.65 11.20 15.48
CA GLY A 368 18.12 12.41 14.81
C GLY A 368 18.98 13.29 15.72
N PRO A 369 19.41 14.48 15.26
CA PRO A 369 20.32 15.36 16.01
C PRO A 369 19.70 16.01 17.26
N ASP A 370 18.38 16.18 17.27
CA ASP A 370 17.58 16.90 18.27
C ASP A 370 16.38 16.08 18.78
N GLY A 371 16.22 14.83 18.34
CA GLY A 371 15.08 14.00 18.71
C GLY A 371 13.93 14.08 17.71
N SER A 372 14.02 14.94 16.67
CA SER A 372 12.97 15.15 15.67
C SER A 372 12.47 13.87 15.00
N ILE A 373 13.35 12.92 14.66
CA ILE A 373 12.96 11.67 13.98
C ILE A 373 12.10 10.80 14.90
N LEU A 374 12.54 10.62 16.15
CA LEU A 374 11.79 9.85 17.14
C LEU A 374 10.45 10.53 17.43
N LEU A 375 10.50 11.84 17.70
CA LEU A 375 9.32 12.61 18.05
C LEU A 375 8.33 12.65 16.87
N ALA A 376 8.73 12.57 15.61
CA ALA A 376 7.76 12.47 14.51
C ALA A 376 6.93 11.18 14.52
N SER A 377 7.40 10.10 15.18
CA SER A 377 6.75 8.78 15.20
C SER A 377 5.49 8.74 16.08
N GLN A 378 4.50 7.92 15.69
CA GLN A 378 3.36 7.55 16.54
C GLN A 378 3.82 6.82 17.81
N ASP A 379 4.80 5.92 17.67
CA ASP A 379 5.29 5.05 18.75
C ASP A 379 6.44 5.71 19.54
N ALA A 380 6.56 7.04 19.48
CA ALA A 380 7.67 7.79 20.07
C ALA A 380 7.88 7.46 21.55
N SER A 381 6.79 7.33 22.33
CA SER A 381 6.88 6.96 23.75
C SER A 381 7.45 5.57 23.94
N GLU A 382 6.91 4.57 23.24
CA GLU A 382 7.34 3.17 23.39
C GLU A 382 8.80 2.97 22.94
N ILE A 383 9.16 3.57 21.80
CA ILE A 383 10.53 3.56 21.28
C ILE A 383 11.47 4.28 22.24
N HIS A 384 11.07 5.44 22.78
CA HIS A 384 11.86 6.18 23.75
C HIS A 384 12.09 5.35 25.01
N ASP A 385 11.03 4.79 25.60
CA ASP A 385 11.10 4.00 26.83
C ASP A 385 12.10 2.84 26.71
N MET A 386 12.12 2.17 25.55
CA MET A 386 13.06 1.08 25.25
C MET A 386 14.52 1.55 25.07
N LEU A 387 14.75 2.66 24.36
CA LEU A 387 16.08 3.14 23.98
C LEU A 387 16.69 4.15 24.95
N ARG A 388 15.89 4.81 25.78
CA ARG A 388 16.29 5.86 26.72
C ARG A 388 17.46 5.45 27.62
N PRO A 389 17.50 4.23 28.21
CA PRO A 389 18.65 3.82 29.02
C PRO A 389 19.97 3.76 28.24
N LEU A 390 19.91 3.39 26.95
CA LEU A 390 21.07 3.39 26.07
C LEU A 390 21.48 4.82 25.73
N LEU A 391 20.50 5.66 25.35
CA LEU A 391 20.73 7.05 24.98
C LEU A 391 21.33 7.86 26.12
N ALA A 392 20.79 7.75 27.33
CA ALA A 392 21.23 8.54 28.49
C ALA A 392 22.71 8.37 28.86
N SER A 393 23.36 7.31 28.37
CA SER A 393 24.80 7.07 28.54
C SER A 393 25.68 7.77 27.48
N TYR A 394 25.12 8.06 26.30
CA TYR A 394 25.80 8.75 25.20
C TYR A 394 25.45 10.23 25.13
N ASP A 395 24.17 10.56 25.31
CA ASP A 395 23.60 11.90 25.23
C ASP A 395 22.44 12.05 26.23
N ARG A 396 22.78 12.49 27.44
CA ARG A 396 21.78 12.69 28.51
C ARG A 396 20.86 13.88 28.23
N ASP A 397 21.37 14.90 27.58
CA ASP A 397 20.61 16.13 27.30
C ASP A 397 19.52 15.85 26.27
N LEU A 398 19.84 15.08 25.22
CA LEU A 398 18.85 14.61 24.25
C LEU A 398 17.79 13.70 24.88
N ALA A 399 18.19 12.79 25.79
CA ALA A 399 17.22 11.94 26.49
C ALA A 399 16.24 12.77 27.35
N MET A 400 16.73 13.74 28.12
CA MET A 400 15.87 14.62 28.93
C MET A 400 14.97 15.51 28.05
N HIS A 401 15.47 15.96 26.89
CA HIS A 401 14.69 16.71 25.94
C HIS A 401 13.51 15.88 25.40
N CYS A 402 13.75 14.64 24.99
CA CYS A 402 12.69 13.73 24.54
C CYS A 402 11.68 13.40 25.66
N ASP A 403 12.15 13.16 26.90
CA ASP A 403 11.28 12.97 28.07
C ASP A 403 10.29 14.15 28.21
N GLU A 404 10.80 15.39 28.10
CA GLU A 404 9.96 16.58 28.20
C GLU A 404 9.03 16.72 26.98
N ALA A 405 9.52 16.47 25.77
CA ALA A 405 8.76 16.64 24.53
C ALA A 405 7.58 15.67 24.40
N ILE A 406 7.76 14.41 24.82
CA ILE A 406 6.71 13.39 24.77
C ILE A 406 5.47 13.82 25.57
N LEU A 407 5.65 14.53 26.71
CA LEU A 407 4.54 15.04 27.53
C LEU A 407 3.65 16.05 26.80
N PHE A 408 4.16 16.72 25.76
CA PHE A 408 3.39 17.67 24.94
C PHE A 408 2.92 17.07 23.61
N GLY A 409 3.12 15.78 23.40
CA GLY A 409 2.88 15.04 22.16
C GLY A 409 1.45 14.67 21.86
N SER A 410 0.47 15.54 22.11
CA SER A 410 -0.96 15.18 22.04
C SER A 410 -1.43 14.67 20.67
N ALA A 411 -0.78 15.06 19.57
CA ALA A 411 -1.12 14.59 18.23
C ALA A 411 -0.96 13.07 18.04
N ARG A 412 -0.15 12.41 18.87
CA ARG A 412 0.15 10.96 18.76
C ARG A 412 -0.88 10.07 19.43
N PHE A 413 -1.72 10.63 20.30
CA PHE A 413 -2.70 9.89 21.10
C PHE A 413 -4.14 10.01 20.56
N THR A 414 -4.34 10.78 19.48
CA THR A 414 -5.64 10.95 18.85
C THR A 414 -5.68 10.12 17.57
N ASP A 415 -6.37 8.99 17.60
CA ASP A 415 -6.63 8.15 16.40
C ASP A 415 -7.54 8.85 15.37
N HIS A 416 -8.04 10.05 15.71
CA HIS A 416 -8.96 10.85 14.91
C HIS A 416 -8.42 12.29 14.75
N LYS A 417 -7.35 12.43 13.95
CA LYS A 417 -6.72 13.73 13.60
C LYS A 417 -7.59 14.59 12.69
N ASP A 418 -8.58 13.98 12.06
CA ASP A 418 -9.55 14.60 11.18
C ASP A 418 -10.35 15.70 11.86
N TYR A 419 -10.78 15.50 13.11
CA TYR A 419 -11.46 16.55 13.88
C TYR A 419 -10.55 17.75 14.18
N SER A 420 -9.24 17.53 14.30
CA SER A 420 -8.28 18.59 14.60
C SER A 420 -7.95 19.43 13.37
N MET A 421 -7.93 18.83 12.18
CA MET A 421 -7.57 19.51 10.93
C MET A 421 -8.78 20.09 10.17
N ALA A 422 -10.01 19.65 10.46
CA ALA A 422 -11.23 20.06 9.75
C ALA A 422 -11.40 21.58 9.62
N ASN A 423 -11.35 22.33 10.74
CA ASN A 423 -11.53 23.78 10.72
C ASN A 423 -10.45 24.48 9.88
N LEU A 424 -9.22 23.96 9.88
CA LEU A 424 -8.13 24.52 9.12
C LEU A 424 -8.34 24.32 7.61
N VAL A 425 -8.82 23.14 7.20
CA VAL A 425 -9.18 22.85 5.81
C VAL A 425 -10.35 23.72 5.35
N GLU A 426 -11.41 23.86 6.16
CA GLU A 426 -12.57 24.70 5.84
C GLU A 426 -12.19 26.19 5.71
N THR A 427 -11.28 26.66 6.57
CA THR A 427 -10.75 28.03 6.50
C THR A 427 -9.93 28.23 5.23
N PHE A 428 -9.08 27.26 4.85
CA PHE A 428 -8.32 27.28 3.61
C PHE A 428 -9.22 27.30 2.36
N GLU A 429 -10.24 26.45 2.33
CA GLU A 429 -11.25 26.42 1.27
C GLU A 429 -11.92 27.79 1.14
N THR A 430 -12.32 28.39 2.27
CA THR A 430 -13.00 29.70 2.25
C THR A 430 -12.07 30.84 1.78
N ILE A 431 -10.80 30.88 2.20
CA ILE A 431 -9.87 31.90 1.67
C ILE A 431 -9.57 31.67 0.18
N SER A 432 -9.59 30.42 -0.30
CA SER A 432 -9.46 30.08 -1.71
C SER A 432 -10.65 30.58 -2.52
N GLU A 433 -11.89 30.33 -2.05
CA GLU A 433 -13.12 30.85 -2.67
C GLU A 433 -13.14 32.38 -2.80
N PHE A 434 -12.52 33.08 -1.84
CA PHE A 434 -12.37 34.54 -1.87
C PHE A 434 -11.21 35.04 -2.72
N GLY A 435 -10.37 34.17 -3.29
CA GLY A 435 -9.16 34.54 -4.04
C GLY A 435 -8.07 35.16 -3.16
N MET A 436 -8.05 34.83 -1.86
CA MET A 436 -7.06 35.29 -0.88
C MET A 436 -6.05 34.20 -0.49
N ALA A 437 -6.29 32.95 -0.90
CA ALA A 437 -5.34 31.86 -0.68
C ALA A 437 -3.99 32.15 -1.37
N THR A 438 -2.90 31.76 -0.71
CA THR A 438 -1.54 31.95 -1.23
C THR A 438 -0.80 30.63 -1.23
N GLU A 439 0.28 30.57 -2.00
CA GLU A 439 1.16 29.40 -2.01
C GLU A 439 1.72 29.09 -0.62
N THR A 440 2.01 30.12 0.18
CA THR A 440 2.45 29.96 1.57
C THR A 440 1.40 29.26 2.42
N HIS A 441 0.12 29.65 2.31
CA HIS A 441 -0.97 28.97 3.03
C HIS A 441 -1.07 27.48 2.65
N ALA A 442 -0.98 27.17 1.36
CA ALA A 442 -1.00 25.79 0.87
C ALA A 442 0.20 24.97 1.40
N PHE A 443 1.41 25.55 1.41
CA PHE A 443 2.59 24.89 1.96
C PHE A 443 2.47 24.60 3.45
N GLU A 444 2.04 25.58 4.24
CA GLU A 444 1.87 25.39 5.68
C GLU A 444 0.86 24.29 5.98
N LEU A 445 -0.23 24.22 5.20
CA LEU A 445 -1.24 23.18 5.33
C LEU A 445 -0.68 21.79 5.01
N LEU A 446 0.10 21.65 3.94
CA LEU A 446 0.74 20.38 3.55
C LEU A 446 1.85 19.95 4.51
N GLU A 447 2.61 20.87 5.09
CA GLU A 447 3.61 20.56 6.12
C GLU A 447 2.95 20.00 7.38
N LEU A 448 1.84 20.61 7.81
CA LEU A 448 1.04 20.13 8.93
C LEU A 448 0.42 18.77 8.63
N ASP A 449 -0.11 18.57 7.42
CA ASP A 449 -0.65 17.28 6.99
C ASP A 449 0.40 16.18 7.02
N ASN A 450 1.59 16.43 6.45
CA ASN A 450 2.70 15.48 6.46
C ASN A 450 3.13 15.12 7.88
N ALA A 451 3.27 16.11 8.77
CA ALA A 451 3.62 15.87 10.17
C ALA A 451 2.51 15.13 10.95
N ALA A 452 1.25 15.46 10.67
CA ALA A 452 0.10 14.75 11.22
C ALA A 452 0.09 13.29 10.74
N SER A 453 0.29 13.02 9.46
CA SER A 453 0.31 11.66 8.89
C SER A 453 1.49 10.82 9.40
N GLN A 454 2.65 11.42 9.67
CA GLN A 454 3.81 10.71 10.26
C GLN A 454 3.57 10.29 11.72
N SER A 455 2.78 11.06 12.46
CA SER A 455 2.47 10.79 13.86
C SER A 455 1.34 9.77 14.05
N GLY A 456 0.84 9.12 12.98
CA GLY A 456 -0.31 8.18 13.01
C GLY A 456 -1.44 8.52 12.02
N ASP A 457 -2.54 7.76 12.04
CA ASP A 457 -3.65 7.84 11.07
C ASP A 457 -4.22 9.26 10.92
N ASN A 458 -4.32 9.74 9.68
CA ASN A 458 -4.83 11.06 9.32
C ASN A 458 -5.86 10.96 8.19
N ARG A 459 -7.11 10.74 8.58
CA ARG A 459 -8.24 10.58 7.65
C ARG A 459 -8.64 11.84 6.90
N MET A 460 -8.16 13.02 7.32
CA MET A 460 -8.41 14.30 6.65
C MET A 460 -7.40 14.60 5.56
N SER A 461 -6.31 13.83 5.46
CA SER A 461 -5.25 14.07 4.48
C SER A 461 -5.78 14.09 3.05
N SER A 462 -6.65 13.13 2.66
CA SER A 462 -7.24 13.11 1.32
C SER A 462 -8.02 14.38 1.01
N VAL A 463 -8.94 14.78 1.89
CA VAL A 463 -9.78 15.98 1.71
C VAL A 463 -8.92 17.25 1.67
N LEU A 464 -7.93 17.36 2.55
CA LEU A 464 -6.98 18.48 2.57
C LEU A 464 -6.22 18.58 1.24
N MET A 465 -5.71 17.45 0.76
CA MET A 465 -4.96 17.39 -0.49
C MET A 465 -5.83 17.76 -1.69
N GLU A 466 -7.10 17.33 -1.71
CA GLU A 466 -8.10 17.71 -2.70
C GLU A 466 -8.33 19.22 -2.72
N LYS A 467 -8.52 19.86 -1.56
CA LYS A 467 -8.71 21.33 -1.49
C LYS A 467 -7.49 22.11 -1.96
N VAL A 468 -6.29 21.64 -1.63
CA VAL A 468 -5.05 22.25 -2.14
C VAL A 468 -4.89 22.04 -3.65
N ALA A 469 -5.31 20.88 -4.18
CA ALA A 469 -5.35 20.64 -5.63
C ALA A 469 -6.35 21.55 -6.35
N ASP A 470 -7.54 21.77 -5.78
CA ASP A 470 -8.56 22.66 -6.33
C ASP A 470 -8.05 24.10 -6.43
N TRP A 471 -7.43 24.61 -5.37
CA TRP A 471 -6.77 25.91 -5.37
C TRP A 471 -5.63 25.97 -6.40
N ALA A 472 -4.75 24.97 -6.42
CA ALA A 472 -3.61 25.00 -7.34
C ALA A 472 -4.05 24.91 -8.81
N ALA A 473 -5.14 24.19 -9.09
CA ALA A 473 -5.74 24.10 -10.42
C ALA A 473 -6.36 25.44 -10.87
N SER A 474 -6.97 26.20 -9.95
CA SER A 474 -7.55 27.52 -10.27
C SER A 474 -6.48 28.61 -10.49
N GLU A 475 -5.34 28.51 -9.82
CA GLU A 475 -4.16 29.37 -10.08
C GLU A 475 -3.47 29.06 -11.42
N GLY A 476 -3.56 27.80 -11.89
CA GLY A 476 -3.16 27.40 -13.24
C GLY A 476 -2.11 26.28 -13.30
N PRO A 477 -1.71 25.86 -14.52
CA PRO A 477 -0.93 24.64 -14.74
C PRO A 477 0.42 24.60 -14.00
N ALA A 478 1.16 25.71 -13.98
CA ALA A 478 2.44 25.80 -13.29
C ALA A 478 2.30 25.63 -11.77
N GLN A 479 1.25 26.20 -11.17
CA GLN A 479 1.02 26.11 -9.73
C GLN A 479 0.67 24.68 -9.31
N LEU A 480 -0.22 24.01 -10.06
CA LEU A 480 -0.54 22.60 -9.79
C LEU A 480 0.68 21.69 -10.01
N SER A 481 1.52 21.95 -11.02
CA SER A 481 2.78 21.22 -11.21
C SER A 481 3.72 21.34 -10.00
N ARG A 482 3.84 22.54 -9.41
CA ARG A 482 4.62 22.75 -8.18
C ARG A 482 4.07 21.95 -7.01
N ILE A 483 2.76 21.97 -6.77
CA ILE A 483 2.13 21.18 -5.69
C ILE A 483 2.34 19.68 -5.90
N ARG A 484 2.16 19.19 -7.13
CA ARG A 484 2.44 17.79 -7.50
C ARG A 484 3.88 17.37 -7.22
N SER A 485 4.82 18.30 -7.13
CA SER A 485 6.23 17.99 -6.86
C SER A 485 6.59 17.78 -5.39
N LEU A 486 5.66 18.06 -4.48
CA LEU A 486 5.90 18.06 -3.04
C LEU A 486 5.72 16.68 -2.41
N GLN A 487 4.73 15.93 -2.87
CA GLN A 487 4.35 14.65 -2.27
C GLN A 487 4.05 13.59 -3.36
N PRO A 488 4.45 12.33 -3.15
CA PRO A 488 4.17 11.23 -4.07
C PRO A 488 2.67 11.02 -4.33
N GLU A 489 1.82 11.21 -3.32
CA GLU A 489 0.37 11.05 -3.37
C GLU A 489 -0.24 11.85 -4.53
N TYR A 490 0.13 13.13 -4.70
CA TYR A 490 -0.36 13.95 -5.83
C TYR A 490 -0.01 13.39 -7.21
N ARG A 491 1.11 12.68 -7.33
CA ARG A 491 1.58 12.13 -8.61
C ARG A 491 1.05 10.73 -8.89
N TYR A 492 0.84 9.94 -7.83
CA TYR A 492 0.67 8.50 -7.96
C TYR A 492 -0.67 7.99 -7.44
N ASP A 493 -1.37 8.70 -6.56
CA ASP A 493 -2.69 8.26 -6.10
C ASP A 493 -3.77 8.42 -7.20
N HIS A 494 -4.46 7.34 -7.56
CA HIS A 494 -5.42 7.32 -8.66
C HIS A 494 -6.62 8.25 -8.42
N CYS A 495 -7.15 8.28 -7.19
CA CYS A 495 -8.29 9.10 -6.82
C CYS A 495 -7.92 10.58 -6.85
N LEU A 496 -6.75 10.92 -6.33
CA LEU A 496 -6.28 12.31 -6.31
C LEU A 496 -5.90 12.82 -7.71
N ILE A 497 -5.42 11.95 -8.62
CA ILE A 497 -5.22 12.32 -10.03
C ILE A 497 -6.55 12.56 -10.73
N GLU A 498 -7.55 11.70 -10.50
CA GLU A 498 -8.90 11.90 -11.05
C GLU A 498 -9.51 13.21 -10.55
N HIS A 499 -9.35 13.51 -9.26
CA HIS A 499 -9.77 14.79 -8.67
C HIS A 499 -9.10 15.96 -9.36
N GLN A 500 -7.76 15.95 -9.48
CA GLN A 500 -6.99 16.99 -10.18
C GLN A 500 -7.48 17.21 -11.63
N LEU A 501 -7.74 16.13 -12.37
CA LEU A 501 -8.25 16.22 -13.74
C LEU A 501 -9.67 16.84 -13.78
N ASN A 502 -10.54 16.53 -12.80
CA ASN A 502 -11.84 17.17 -12.68
C ASN A 502 -11.71 18.67 -12.36
N SER A 503 -10.80 19.05 -11.47
CA SER A 503 -10.52 20.46 -11.15
C SER A 503 -9.93 21.21 -12.35
N LEU A 504 -9.09 20.57 -13.15
CA LEU A 504 -8.60 21.12 -14.43
C LEU A 504 -9.73 21.26 -15.45
N LEU A 505 -10.68 20.34 -15.53
CA LEU A 505 -11.85 20.46 -16.42
C LEU A 505 -12.71 21.68 -16.05
N ALA A 506 -12.92 21.92 -14.76
CA ALA A 506 -13.67 23.07 -14.28
C ALA A 506 -13.04 24.40 -14.75
N ASN A 507 -11.70 24.45 -14.79
CA ASN A 507 -10.91 25.61 -15.21
C ASN A 507 -10.55 25.62 -16.72
N ALA A 508 -11.03 24.66 -17.52
CA ALA A 508 -10.78 24.60 -18.96
C ALA A 508 -11.38 25.82 -19.68
N ALA A 509 -10.60 26.45 -20.56
CA ALA A 509 -10.99 27.69 -21.24
C ALA A 509 -11.23 27.50 -22.76
N CYS A 510 -10.74 26.40 -23.35
CA CYS A 510 -10.90 26.13 -24.77
C CYS A 510 -11.06 24.64 -25.09
N LEU A 511 -11.38 24.32 -26.35
CA LEU A 511 -11.50 22.94 -26.83
C LEU A 511 -10.22 22.13 -26.58
N SER A 512 -9.04 22.72 -26.77
CA SER A 512 -7.77 22.03 -26.53
C SER A 512 -7.59 21.61 -25.07
N ASP A 513 -8.06 22.42 -24.12
CA ASP A 513 -8.03 22.08 -22.69
C ASP A 513 -8.97 20.91 -22.39
N VAL A 514 -10.20 20.95 -22.91
CA VAL A 514 -11.19 19.88 -22.73
C VAL A 514 -10.69 18.55 -23.32
N LEU A 515 -10.10 18.58 -24.52
CA LEU A 515 -9.50 17.40 -25.15
C LEU A 515 -8.31 16.88 -24.35
N ALA A 516 -7.46 17.76 -23.81
CA ALA A 516 -6.33 17.33 -22.97
C ALA A 516 -6.82 16.66 -21.69
N VAL A 517 -7.75 17.26 -20.95
CA VAL A 517 -8.31 16.66 -19.74
C VAL A 517 -8.96 15.31 -20.05
N PHE A 518 -9.71 15.21 -21.15
CA PHE A 518 -10.29 13.93 -21.55
C PHE A 518 -9.22 12.88 -21.85
N ALA A 519 -8.10 13.25 -22.49
CA ALA A 519 -6.96 12.36 -22.69
C ALA A 519 -6.35 11.89 -21.35
N GLY A 520 -6.28 12.79 -20.36
CA GLY A 520 -5.89 12.49 -18.98
C GLY A 520 -6.83 11.49 -18.31
N MET A 521 -8.15 11.72 -18.39
CA MET A 521 -9.17 10.82 -17.83
C MET A 521 -9.15 9.44 -18.48
N LEU A 522 -9.03 9.40 -19.81
CA LEU A 522 -8.86 8.15 -20.57
C LEU A 522 -7.59 7.41 -20.14
N GLY A 523 -6.52 8.14 -19.81
CA GLY A 523 -5.26 7.56 -19.38
C GLY A 523 -5.19 7.18 -17.89
N ASN A 524 -6.14 7.63 -17.07
CA ASN A 524 -6.28 7.22 -15.67
C ASN A 524 -7.28 6.06 -15.49
N SER A 525 -8.19 5.84 -16.47
CA SER A 525 -9.23 4.80 -16.40
C SER A 525 -8.72 3.42 -16.81
N SER A 526 -8.99 2.40 -15.97
CA SER A 526 -8.71 0.99 -16.24
C SER A 526 -9.52 0.41 -17.39
N CYS A 527 -10.78 0.85 -17.57
CA CYS A 527 -11.71 0.33 -18.57
C CYS A 527 -11.82 -1.21 -18.55
N CYS A 528 -11.76 -1.82 -17.36
CA CYS A 528 -11.72 -3.27 -17.17
C CYS A 528 -13.03 -3.82 -16.59
N SER A 529 -13.88 -3.00 -15.98
CA SER A 529 -15.16 -3.42 -15.43
C SER A 529 -16.33 -2.68 -16.08
N ALA A 530 -17.56 -3.14 -15.83
CA ALA A 530 -18.75 -2.39 -16.23
C ALA A 530 -18.84 -1.03 -15.49
N GLU A 531 -18.33 -0.97 -14.25
CA GLU A 531 -18.26 0.26 -13.45
C GLU A 531 -17.27 1.26 -14.04
N ASP A 532 -16.09 0.79 -14.48
CA ASP A 532 -15.06 1.63 -15.12
C ASP A 532 -15.60 2.28 -16.40
N LEU A 533 -16.37 1.52 -17.18
CA LEU A 533 -16.99 2.02 -18.41
C LEU A 533 -18.09 3.04 -18.13
N GLU A 534 -18.83 2.86 -17.03
CA GLU A 534 -19.79 3.88 -16.58
C GLU A 534 -19.06 5.15 -16.11
N GLY A 535 -17.92 5.00 -15.42
CA GLY A 535 -17.02 6.11 -15.10
C GLY A 535 -16.54 6.85 -16.36
N LEU A 536 -16.16 6.12 -17.41
CA LEU A 536 -15.77 6.73 -18.70
C LEU A 536 -16.94 7.46 -19.38
N ARG A 537 -18.15 6.90 -19.36
CA ARG A 537 -19.36 7.57 -19.86
C ARG A 537 -19.65 8.86 -19.08
N PHE A 538 -19.46 8.82 -17.77
CA PHE A 538 -19.61 9.99 -16.91
C PHE A 538 -18.56 11.06 -17.23
N CYS A 539 -17.31 10.67 -17.47
CA CYS A 539 -16.24 11.58 -17.91
C CYS A 539 -16.55 12.23 -19.27
N LEU A 540 -17.01 11.43 -20.25
CA LEU A 540 -17.45 11.94 -21.57
C LEU A 540 -18.57 12.97 -21.42
N LYS A 541 -19.56 12.68 -20.57
CA LYS A 541 -20.67 13.59 -20.29
C LYS A 541 -20.17 14.91 -19.68
N LYS A 542 -19.35 14.85 -18.62
CA LYS A 542 -18.75 16.05 -17.99
C LYS A 542 -17.97 16.90 -19.00
N CYS A 543 -17.16 16.28 -19.85
CA CYS A 543 -16.40 16.99 -20.87
C CYS A 543 -17.31 17.61 -21.94
N ARG A 544 -18.38 16.91 -22.35
CA ARG A 544 -19.38 17.46 -23.28
C ARG A 544 -20.11 18.64 -22.66
N ASP A 545 -20.55 18.54 -21.41
CA ASP A 545 -21.22 19.63 -20.69
C ASP A 545 -20.31 20.87 -20.62
N LYS A 546 -19.01 20.68 -20.36
CA LYS A 546 -18.02 21.78 -20.41
C LYS A 546 -17.79 22.31 -21.82
N ALA A 547 -17.75 21.45 -22.84
CA ALA A 547 -17.62 21.89 -24.23
C ALA A 547 -18.83 22.71 -24.70
N VAL A 548 -20.04 22.37 -24.22
CA VAL A 548 -21.26 23.15 -24.45
C VAL A 548 -21.16 24.53 -23.80
N GLU A 549 -20.70 24.60 -22.55
CA GLU A 549 -20.44 25.86 -21.84
C GLU A 549 -19.49 26.79 -22.62
N LEU A 550 -18.44 26.20 -23.22
CA LEU A 550 -17.43 26.92 -24.00
C LEU A 550 -17.83 27.16 -25.48
N GLY A 551 -18.97 26.63 -25.93
CA GLY A 551 -19.45 26.75 -27.31
C GLY A 551 -18.63 25.96 -28.36
N CYS A 552 -18.01 24.85 -27.95
CA CYS A 552 -17.18 23.99 -28.81
C CYS A 552 -17.65 22.52 -28.90
N GLU A 553 -18.94 22.27 -28.67
CA GLU A 553 -19.58 20.94 -28.68
C GLU A 553 -19.27 20.14 -29.96
N ASP A 554 -19.56 20.69 -31.15
CA ASP A 554 -19.33 20.01 -32.44
C ASP A 554 -17.88 19.54 -32.60
N GLY A 555 -16.93 20.36 -32.15
CA GLY A 555 -15.51 20.05 -32.18
C GLY A 555 -15.17 18.88 -31.27
N PHE A 556 -15.69 18.89 -30.03
CA PHE A 556 -15.48 17.80 -29.09
C PHE A 556 -16.11 16.48 -29.56
N GLU A 557 -17.37 16.50 -30.00
CA GLU A 557 -18.09 15.30 -30.47
C GLU A 557 -17.37 14.64 -31.66
N SER A 558 -16.87 15.45 -32.60
CA SER A 558 -16.14 14.93 -33.76
C SER A 558 -14.86 14.17 -33.38
N GLU A 559 -14.22 14.55 -32.27
CA GLU A 559 -12.95 13.99 -31.82
C GLU A 559 -13.11 12.73 -30.96
N VAL A 560 -14.23 12.58 -30.23
CA VAL A 560 -14.49 11.44 -29.32
C VAL A 560 -15.39 10.36 -29.92
N THR A 561 -15.86 10.54 -31.16
CA THR A 561 -16.77 9.60 -31.84
C THR A 561 -16.22 8.16 -31.87
N ASP A 562 -14.89 7.99 -31.96
CA ASP A 562 -14.22 6.69 -31.93
C ASP A 562 -14.42 5.96 -30.59
N ILE A 563 -14.28 6.69 -29.47
CA ILE A 563 -14.49 6.18 -28.12
C ILE A 563 -15.97 5.87 -27.86
N GLU A 564 -16.87 6.77 -28.24
CA GLU A 564 -18.32 6.57 -28.06
C GLU A 564 -18.83 5.33 -28.82
N SER A 565 -18.36 5.16 -30.06
CA SER A 565 -18.70 3.99 -30.86
C SER A 565 -18.17 2.69 -30.23
N ALA A 566 -17.04 2.74 -29.52
CA ALA A 566 -16.42 1.57 -28.92
C ALA A 566 -17.15 1.07 -27.65
N ILE A 567 -17.79 1.96 -26.89
CA ILE A 567 -18.51 1.62 -25.64
C ILE A 567 -20.02 1.49 -25.78
N LYS A 568 -20.57 1.75 -26.98
CA LYS A 568 -22.00 1.80 -27.25
C LYS A 568 -22.75 0.52 -26.83
N ASP A 569 -22.14 -0.64 -27.06
CA ASP A 569 -22.74 -1.95 -26.82
C ASP A 569 -22.27 -2.58 -25.49
N ALA A 570 -21.57 -1.82 -24.65
CA ALA A 570 -21.05 -2.32 -23.39
C ALA A 570 -22.14 -2.37 -22.31
N PRO A 571 -22.03 -3.28 -21.32
CA PRO A 571 -23.00 -3.36 -20.23
C PRO A 571 -23.12 -2.02 -19.46
N ILE A 572 -24.30 -1.78 -18.91
CA ILE A 572 -24.58 -0.65 -18.02
C ILE A 572 -24.67 -1.24 -16.62
N ALA A 573 -23.82 -0.78 -15.70
CA ALA A 573 -23.93 -1.17 -14.30
C ALA A 573 -25.27 -0.65 -13.76
N GLU A 574 -26.12 -1.53 -13.22
CA GLU A 574 -27.29 -1.09 -12.48
C GLU A 574 -26.79 -0.43 -11.19
N SER A 575 -26.68 0.89 -11.19
CA SER A 575 -26.39 1.64 -9.97
C SER A 575 -27.37 1.21 -8.89
N PHE A 576 -26.89 0.65 -7.78
CA PHE A 576 -27.67 0.57 -6.57
C PHE A 576 -28.07 1.99 -6.21
N LYS A 577 -29.28 2.38 -6.62
CA LYS A 577 -29.92 3.58 -6.10
C LYS A 577 -30.05 3.34 -4.61
N SER A 578 -29.23 4.00 -3.81
CA SER A 578 -29.44 4.18 -2.38
C SER A 578 -30.68 5.04 -2.21
N GLY A 579 -31.83 4.43 -2.46
CA GLY A 579 -33.14 4.97 -2.17
C GLY A 579 -33.35 4.95 -0.68
N VAL A 580 -33.00 6.05 -0.02
CA VAL A 580 -33.64 6.45 1.23
C VAL A 580 -34.12 7.88 1.03
N GLU A 581 -35.19 8.03 0.25
CA GLU A 581 -36.11 9.15 0.47
C GLU A 581 -36.79 8.88 1.81
N ASN A 582 -36.26 9.50 2.87
CA ASN A 582 -36.97 9.61 4.13
C ASN A 582 -38.18 10.53 3.92
N SER A 583 -39.32 9.94 3.56
CA SER A 583 -40.61 10.59 3.73
C SER A 583 -40.97 10.55 5.22
N ILE A 584 -40.71 11.65 5.94
CA ILE A 584 -41.44 11.95 7.17
C ILE A 584 -42.42 13.06 6.84
N ALA A 585 -43.65 12.64 6.50
CA ALA A 585 -44.81 13.50 6.53
C ALA A 585 -45.30 13.56 7.98
N ASP A 586 -45.00 14.65 8.67
CA ASP A 586 -45.92 15.22 9.65
C ASP A 586 -46.13 16.68 9.27
N VAL A 587 -47.36 17.00 8.87
CA VAL A 587 -47.76 18.33 8.39
C VAL A 587 -47.62 19.32 9.55
N PRO A 588 -46.70 20.30 9.48
CA PRO A 588 -46.71 21.41 10.42
C PRO A 588 -47.94 22.28 10.11
N ARG A 589 -48.61 22.81 11.14
CA ARG A 589 -49.60 23.88 10.93
C ARG A 589 -48.94 24.99 10.11
N ASP A 590 -49.64 25.46 9.08
CA ASP A 590 -49.16 26.54 8.23
C ASP A 590 -49.00 27.80 9.09
N LEU A 591 -47.74 28.17 9.37
CA LEU A 591 -47.42 29.32 10.22
C LEU A 591 -47.91 30.63 9.60
N SER A 592 -48.19 30.65 8.30
CA SER A 592 -48.75 31.78 7.56
C SER A 592 -50.15 32.22 8.03
N ASP A 593 -50.91 31.32 8.66
CA ASP A 593 -52.26 31.59 9.17
C ASP A 593 -52.28 32.22 10.59
N LEU A 594 -51.13 32.28 11.26
CA LEU A 594 -51.01 32.79 12.64
C LEU A 594 -50.69 34.28 12.68
N SER A 595 -51.11 34.98 13.73
CA SER A 595 -50.74 36.38 13.97
C SER A 595 -49.26 36.53 14.38
N ASP A 596 -48.69 37.72 14.20
CA ASP A 596 -47.27 37.97 14.53
C ASP A 596 -46.93 37.66 15.99
N GLU A 597 -47.87 37.88 16.93
CA GLU A 597 -47.68 37.54 18.35
C GLU A 597 -47.71 36.03 18.60
N GLU A 598 -48.51 35.27 17.85
CA GLU A 598 -48.54 33.81 17.94
C GLU A 598 -47.25 33.19 17.37
N VAL A 599 -46.73 33.74 16.26
CA VAL A 599 -45.43 33.29 15.71
C VAL A 599 -44.28 33.67 16.63
N LYS A 600 -44.31 34.85 17.27
CA LYS A 600 -43.33 35.23 18.32
C LYS A 600 -43.40 34.34 19.56
N ASP A 601 -44.60 33.91 19.96
CA ASP A 601 -44.76 33.00 21.09
C ASP A 601 -44.11 31.64 20.81
N ILE A 602 -44.29 31.09 19.59
CA ILE A 602 -43.62 29.87 19.13
C ILE A 602 -42.09 30.08 19.09
N ALA A 603 -41.63 31.17 18.46
CA ALA A 603 -40.20 31.46 18.31
C ALA A 603 -39.47 31.63 19.66
N PHE A 604 -40.08 32.30 20.64
CA PHE A 604 -39.36 32.76 21.83
C PHE A 604 -39.82 32.19 23.16
N ARG A 605 -41.08 31.77 23.30
CA ARG A 605 -41.69 31.49 24.63
C ARG A 605 -42.18 30.07 24.82
N GLN A 606 -42.60 29.39 23.75
CA GLN A 606 -43.15 28.04 23.82
C GLN A 606 -42.10 27.04 24.34
N GLU A 607 -42.43 26.19 25.31
CA GLU A 607 -41.54 25.12 25.72
C GLU A 607 -41.34 24.12 24.56
N ILE A 608 -40.09 23.76 24.31
CA ILE A 608 -39.70 22.79 23.28
C ILE A 608 -39.04 21.58 23.96
N ASP A 609 -39.30 20.40 23.42
CA ASP A 609 -38.57 19.19 23.82
C ASP A 609 -37.11 19.29 23.37
N ARG A 610 -36.22 18.60 24.10
CA ARG A 610 -34.74 18.75 24.05
C ARG A 610 -34.11 18.52 22.67
N TRP A 611 -34.86 18.15 21.64
CA TRP A 611 -34.35 17.84 20.30
C TRP A 611 -35.20 18.42 19.16
N TYR A 612 -36.28 19.15 19.46
CA TYR A 612 -37.25 19.59 18.45
C TYR A 612 -37.21 21.10 18.19
N TRP A 613 -36.17 21.54 17.48
CA TRP A 613 -35.91 22.95 17.17
C TRP A 613 -36.55 23.46 15.87
N GLU A 614 -37.06 22.55 15.03
CA GLU A 614 -37.66 22.86 13.73
C GLU A 614 -38.81 23.90 13.80
N PRO A 615 -39.74 23.87 14.79
CA PRO A 615 -40.76 24.91 14.91
C PRO A 615 -40.19 26.30 15.18
N VAL A 616 -39.10 26.39 15.94
CA VAL A 616 -38.42 27.65 16.28
C VAL A 616 -37.70 28.21 15.05
N ALA A 617 -36.99 27.36 14.30
CA ALA A 617 -36.34 27.74 13.04
C ALA A 617 -37.34 28.25 11.99
N LYS A 618 -38.45 27.53 11.82
CA LYS A 618 -39.55 27.94 10.93
C LYS A 618 -40.21 29.24 11.38
N ALA A 619 -40.48 29.40 12.68
CA ALA A 619 -41.08 30.63 13.21
C ALA A 619 -40.16 31.85 13.05
N CYS A 620 -38.84 31.71 13.31
CA CYS A 620 -37.89 32.79 13.08
C CYS A 620 -37.80 33.18 11.59
N SER A 621 -37.78 32.18 10.69
CA SER A 621 -37.78 32.40 9.24
C SER A 621 -39.06 33.10 8.76
N GLU A 622 -40.22 32.71 9.30
CA GLU A 622 -41.51 33.34 9.01
C GLU A 622 -41.59 34.80 9.51
N LEU A 623 -41.09 35.10 10.72
CA LEU A 623 -41.02 36.49 11.23
C LEU A 623 -40.18 37.39 10.32
N VAL A 624 -39.06 36.88 9.82
CA VAL A 624 -38.22 37.57 8.83
C VAL A 624 -38.96 37.70 7.49
N GLY A 625 -39.65 36.66 7.03
CA GLY A 625 -40.47 36.67 5.80
C GLY A 625 -41.60 37.70 5.84
N ARG A 626 -42.14 37.97 7.04
CA ARG A 626 -43.16 39.01 7.31
C ARG A 626 -42.60 40.43 7.40
N GLY A 627 -41.28 40.60 7.25
CA GLY A 627 -40.63 41.90 7.19
C GLY A 627 -40.14 42.44 8.55
N GLN A 628 -40.06 41.62 9.60
CA GLN A 628 -39.34 42.02 10.82
C GLN A 628 -37.84 42.12 10.55
N GLU A 629 -37.17 43.02 11.26
CA GLU A 629 -35.73 43.19 11.11
C GLU A 629 -34.99 41.94 11.60
N ARG A 630 -34.09 41.39 10.77
CA ARG A 630 -33.35 40.17 11.10
C ARG A 630 -32.57 40.31 12.41
N SER A 631 -31.94 41.45 12.64
CA SER A 631 -31.22 41.76 13.89
C SER A 631 -32.14 41.64 15.11
N GLU A 632 -33.33 42.25 15.07
CA GLU A 632 -34.31 42.22 16.16
C GLU A 632 -34.81 40.80 16.46
N VAL A 633 -35.10 40.00 15.42
CA VAL A 633 -35.54 38.60 15.55
C VAL A 633 -34.47 37.74 16.22
N PHE A 634 -33.22 37.79 15.73
CA PHE A 634 -32.15 36.95 16.25
C PHE A 634 -31.59 37.45 17.60
N ASN A 635 -31.59 38.76 17.87
CA ASN A 635 -31.29 39.29 19.20
C ASN A 635 -32.30 38.78 20.24
N SER A 636 -33.60 38.84 19.90
CA SER A 636 -34.69 38.32 20.75
C SER A 636 -34.57 36.81 20.97
N LEU A 637 -34.14 36.06 19.96
CA LEU A 637 -33.89 34.61 20.07
C LEU A 637 -32.77 34.31 21.08
N VAL A 638 -31.65 35.03 21.00
CA VAL A 638 -30.53 34.86 21.94
C VAL A 638 -30.98 35.16 23.37
N GLU A 639 -31.73 36.25 23.58
CA GLU A 639 -32.23 36.60 24.92
C GLU A 639 -33.17 35.56 25.49
N ALA A 640 -34.12 35.08 24.67
CA ALA A 640 -35.16 34.18 25.13
C ALA A 640 -34.65 32.73 25.29
N ARG A 641 -33.81 32.26 24.37
CA ARG A 641 -33.47 30.83 24.24
C ARG A 641 -31.97 30.52 24.18
N GLY A 642 -31.06 31.49 24.20
CA GLY A 642 -29.66 31.17 23.95
C GLY A 642 -28.99 30.27 25.01
N THR A 643 -29.46 30.25 26.25
CA THR A 643 -29.00 29.27 27.25
C THR A 643 -29.45 27.83 26.94
N ALA A 644 -30.60 27.66 26.28
CA ALA A 644 -31.05 26.36 25.80
C ALA A 644 -30.26 25.92 24.56
N LEU A 645 -30.02 26.83 23.61
CA LEU A 645 -29.19 26.57 22.42
C LEU A 645 -27.76 26.13 22.79
N CYS A 646 -27.18 26.66 23.88
CA CYS A 646 -25.85 26.26 24.32
C CYS A 646 -25.75 24.85 24.92
N LYS A 647 -26.88 24.18 25.20
CA LYS A 647 -26.90 22.79 25.66
C LYS A 647 -26.87 21.76 24.52
N GLU A 648 -27.08 22.21 23.29
CA GLU A 648 -27.09 21.41 22.07
C GLU A 648 -25.74 21.50 21.34
N GLY A 649 -25.50 20.65 20.33
CA GLY A 649 -24.43 20.87 19.34
C GLY A 649 -24.91 21.78 18.20
N TRP A 650 -24.02 22.56 17.59
CA TRP A 650 -24.41 23.57 16.58
C TRP A 650 -24.17 23.11 15.14
N ALA A 651 -22.93 22.76 14.78
CA ALA A 651 -22.55 22.57 13.37
C ALA A 651 -22.99 21.20 12.79
N HIS A 652 -23.15 20.18 13.63
CA HIS A 652 -23.35 18.78 13.17
C HIS A 652 -24.51 18.03 13.85
N PHE A 653 -25.35 18.74 14.63
CA PHE A 653 -26.35 18.08 15.47
C PHE A 653 -27.75 18.04 14.84
N SER A 654 -28.21 19.19 14.32
CA SER A 654 -29.54 19.32 13.71
C SER A 654 -29.54 20.49 12.74
N THR A 655 -30.06 20.27 11.53
CA THR A 655 -30.19 21.31 10.50
C THR A 655 -30.89 22.57 11.04
N SER A 656 -31.96 22.40 11.83
CA SER A 656 -32.69 23.52 12.42
C SER A 656 -31.88 24.30 13.46
N VAL A 657 -31.00 23.62 14.21
CA VAL A 657 -30.11 24.30 15.17
C VAL A 657 -29.02 25.06 14.42
N THR A 658 -28.42 24.45 13.40
CA THR A 658 -27.42 25.09 12.53
C THR A 658 -28.00 26.36 11.89
N GLU A 659 -29.20 26.29 11.29
CA GLU A 659 -29.89 27.46 10.70
C GLU A 659 -30.10 28.60 11.70
N LEU A 660 -30.51 28.29 12.94
CA LEU A 660 -30.70 29.30 13.98
C LEU A 660 -29.37 29.94 14.39
N ILE A 661 -28.31 29.15 14.56
CA ILE A 661 -26.97 29.64 14.90
C ILE A 661 -26.40 30.49 13.77
N ASP A 662 -26.55 30.07 12.52
CA ASP A 662 -26.11 30.82 11.34
C ASP A 662 -26.84 32.16 11.22
N GLY A 663 -28.15 32.15 11.50
CA GLY A 663 -28.96 33.36 11.57
C GLY A 663 -28.48 34.32 12.67
N ILE A 664 -28.20 33.82 13.87
CA ILE A 664 -27.62 34.62 14.96
C ILE A 664 -26.25 35.16 14.55
N ALA A 665 -25.34 34.31 14.09
CA ALA A 665 -23.97 34.67 13.72
C ALA A 665 -23.96 35.77 12.63
N SER A 666 -24.83 35.65 11.63
CA SER A 666 -24.92 36.58 10.50
C SER A 666 -25.52 37.94 10.89
N TYR A 667 -26.63 37.94 11.63
CA TYR A 667 -27.51 39.10 11.72
C TYR A 667 -27.60 39.74 13.11
N SER A 668 -27.31 39.03 14.19
CA SER A 668 -27.37 39.59 15.55
C SER A 668 -26.30 40.66 15.80
N ASP A 669 -26.60 41.59 16.69
CA ASP A 669 -25.63 42.60 17.14
C ASP A 669 -24.52 41.97 17.99
N ASP A 670 -23.36 42.64 18.05
CA ASP A 670 -22.16 42.13 18.73
C ASP A 670 -22.45 41.73 20.19
N GLU A 671 -23.24 42.53 20.91
CA GLU A 671 -23.61 42.26 22.30
C GLU A 671 -24.27 40.87 22.45
N PHE A 672 -25.23 40.54 21.59
CA PHE A 672 -25.98 39.28 21.67
C PHE A 672 -25.15 38.10 21.15
N PHE A 673 -24.39 38.29 20.07
CA PHE A 673 -23.50 37.27 19.57
C PHE A 673 -22.47 36.83 20.62
N PHE A 674 -21.76 37.78 21.24
CA PHE A 674 -20.79 37.47 22.29
C PHE A 674 -21.44 36.95 23.57
N LYS A 675 -22.68 37.34 23.86
CA LYS A 675 -23.48 36.76 24.95
C LYS A 675 -23.75 35.28 24.72
N LEU A 676 -24.14 34.88 23.49
CA LEU A 676 -24.30 33.46 23.12
C LEU A 676 -22.98 32.68 23.26
N LEU A 677 -21.89 33.20 22.71
CA LEU A 677 -20.57 32.56 22.83
C LEU A 677 -20.14 32.41 24.29
N SER A 678 -20.43 33.40 25.16
CA SER A 678 -20.10 33.33 26.59
C SER A 678 -20.79 32.18 27.32
N TRP A 679 -21.97 31.76 26.86
CA TRP A 679 -22.68 30.62 27.41
C TRP A 679 -22.07 29.29 26.94
N ARG A 680 -21.69 29.18 25.66
CA ARG A 680 -21.01 27.99 25.11
C ARG A 680 -19.60 27.82 25.68
N ASN A 681 -18.89 28.92 25.93
CA ASN A 681 -17.56 28.94 26.53
C ASN A 681 -17.50 28.20 27.88
N ARG A 682 -18.60 28.16 28.64
CA ARG A 682 -18.66 27.39 29.90
C ARG A 682 -18.53 25.88 29.72
N GLY A 683 -18.70 25.38 28.48
CA GLY A 683 -18.51 23.99 28.09
C GLY A 683 -17.16 23.71 27.42
N LEU A 684 -16.23 24.67 27.36
CA LEU A 684 -14.84 24.38 26.94
C LEU A 684 -14.15 23.58 28.04
N GLU A 685 -13.76 22.34 27.74
CA GLU A 685 -12.97 21.53 28.65
C GLU A 685 -11.55 22.10 28.83
N ARG A 686 -10.88 21.68 29.91
CA ARG A 686 -9.55 22.18 30.31
C ARG A 686 -8.47 22.03 29.23
N TYR A 687 -8.69 21.13 28.28
CA TYR A 687 -7.77 20.83 27.18
C TYR A 687 -8.29 21.29 25.80
N GLY A 688 -9.48 21.89 25.71
CA GLY A 688 -10.02 22.42 24.46
C GLY A 688 -10.46 21.36 23.45
N PHE A 689 -10.74 20.13 23.89
CA PHE A 689 -11.32 19.06 23.06
C PHE A 689 -12.84 19.00 23.25
N GLY A 690 -13.57 18.57 22.21
CA GLY A 690 -15.03 18.37 22.24
C GLY A 690 -15.80 19.19 21.20
N ALA A 691 -17.15 19.11 21.24
CA ALA A 691 -18.01 19.80 20.27
C ALA A 691 -18.04 21.34 20.44
N ALA A 692 -17.79 21.84 21.64
CA ALA A 692 -17.87 23.27 21.93
C ALA A 692 -16.84 24.14 21.16
N PRO A 693 -15.56 23.77 21.04
CA PRO A 693 -14.60 24.44 20.16
C PRO A 693 -15.05 24.52 18.70
N ASN A 694 -15.51 23.41 18.11
CA ASN A 694 -15.94 23.37 16.70
C ASN A 694 -17.20 24.21 16.48
N ASP A 695 -18.16 24.15 17.39
CA ASP A 695 -19.36 24.99 17.34
C ASP A 695 -19.04 26.49 17.43
N ILE A 696 -18.12 26.87 18.31
CA ILE A 696 -17.67 28.25 18.43
C ILE A 696 -16.96 28.69 17.14
N MET A 697 -16.08 27.85 16.59
CA MET A 697 -15.39 28.15 15.33
C MET A 697 -16.38 28.31 14.17
N HIS A 698 -17.34 27.40 14.01
CA HIS A 698 -18.42 27.48 13.02
C HIS A 698 -19.15 28.84 13.09
N ALA A 699 -19.61 29.22 14.29
CA ALA A 699 -20.31 30.50 14.48
C ALA A 699 -19.41 31.72 14.16
N ILE A 700 -18.11 31.66 14.47
CA ILE A 700 -17.14 32.71 14.13
C ILE A 700 -16.94 32.78 12.61
N MET A 701 -16.77 31.65 11.93
CA MET A 701 -16.59 31.59 10.48
C MET A 701 -17.82 32.13 9.74
N VAL A 702 -19.03 31.75 10.15
CA VAL A 702 -20.27 32.29 9.56
C VAL A 702 -20.36 33.81 9.75
N ARG A 703 -20.07 34.32 10.96
CA ARG A 703 -20.06 35.76 11.20
C ARG A 703 -19.00 36.49 10.39
N ALA A 704 -17.78 35.95 10.30
CA ALA A 704 -16.69 36.50 9.51
C ALA A 704 -17.07 36.58 8.03
N ARG A 705 -17.68 35.52 7.49
CA ARG A 705 -18.11 35.42 6.08
C ARG A 705 -19.09 36.53 5.70
N VAL A 706 -19.99 36.90 6.62
CA VAL A 706 -21.00 37.95 6.39
C VAL A 706 -20.49 39.35 6.69
N ARG A 707 -19.71 39.54 7.76
CA ARG A 707 -19.38 40.87 8.31
C ARG A 707 -17.99 41.37 7.90
N ASN A 708 -17.00 40.50 7.81
CA ASN A 708 -15.62 40.87 7.46
C ASN A 708 -14.81 39.65 6.94
N PRO A 709 -14.92 39.33 5.63
CA PRO A 709 -14.21 38.20 5.02
C PRO A 709 -12.68 38.21 5.22
N ALA A 710 -12.06 39.38 5.36
CA ALA A 710 -10.62 39.49 5.59
C ALA A 710 -10.16 38.86 6.93
N LEU A 711 -11.08 38.58 7.86
CA LEU A 711 -10.74 37.85 9.09
C LEU A 711 -10.34 36.40 8.85
N PHE A 712 -10.67 35.79 7.70
CA PHE A 712 -10.33 34.40 7.43
C PHE A 712 -8.81 34.16 7.33
N GLU A 713 -8.02 35.13 6.83
CA GLU A 713 -6.55 35.02 6.86
C GLU A 713 -6.04 34.94 8.31
N VAL A 714 -6.56 35.79 9.19
CA VAL A 714 -6.19 35.80 10.62
C VAL A 714 -6.63 34.52 11.32
N ILE A 715 -7.82 34.01 11.00
CA ILE A 715 -8.32 32.74 11.53
C ILE A 715 -7.43 31.59 11.06
N PHE A 716 -7.03 31.58 9.78
CA PHE A 716 -6.13 30.58 9.22
C PHE A 716 -4.78 30.59 9.91
N GLU A 717 -4.13 31.75 10.05
CA GLU A 717 -2.85 31.90 10.74
C GLU A 717 -2.91 31.39 12.19
N LEU A 718 -3.98 31.74 12.93
CA LEU A 718 -4.17 31.32 14.32
C LEU A 718 -4.39 29.80 14.43
N GLU A 719 -5.20 29.22 13.55
CA GLU A 719 -5.39 27.77 13.51
C GLU A 719 -4.10 27.05 13.09
N CYS A 720 -3.39 27.52 12.06
CA CYS A 720 -2.10 26.99 11.64
C CYS A 720 -1.09 26.98 12.79
N ASP A 721 -0.95 28.09 13.53
CA ASP A 721 -0.05 28.16 14.68
C ASP A 721 -0.47 27.21 15.80
N SER A 722 -1.77 27.04 16.02
CA SER A 722 -2.32 26.08 16.97
C SER A 722 -1.97 24.64 16.57
N LYS A 723 -2.22 24.25 15.31
CA LYS A 723 -1.91 22.90 14.79
C LYS A 723 -0.41 22.65 14.71
N ARG A 724 0.39 23.67 14.37
CA ARG A 724 1.85 23.61 14.41
C ARG A 724 2.33 23.25 15.81
N ARG A 725 1.85 23.92 16.86
CA ARG A 725 2.19 23.56 18.25
C ARG A 725 1.69 22.16 18.63
N TRP A 726 0.51 21.77 18.15
CA TRP A 726 -0.06 20.45 18.40
C TRP A 726 0.82 19.31 17.84
N VAL A 727 1.34 19.44 16.61
CA VAL A 727 2.21 18.41 16.00
C VAL A 727 3.68 18.50 16.45
N THR A 728 4.16 19.69 16.83
CA THR A 728 5.57 19.93 17.22
C THR A 728 5.88 19.77 18.71
N CYS A 729 5.02 19.08 19.48
CA CYS A 729 5.16 18.99 20.94
C CYS A 729 5.28 20.38 21.62
N ASN A 730 4.48 21.34 21.15
CA ASN A 730 4.54 22.74 21.55
C ASN A 730 5.89 23.42 21.24
N GLY A 731 6.40 23.21 20.02
CA GLY A 731 7.65 23.79 19.52
C GLY A 731 8.94 23.15 20.07
N LYS A 732 8.85 21.92 20.59
CA LYS A 732 10.01 21.17 21.08
C LYS A 732 10.65 20.30 20.00
N CYS A 733 9.98 20.06 18.88
CA CYS A 733 10.58 19.43 17.70
C CYS A 733 10.25 20.24 16.45
N ASP A 734 11.13 20.19 15.45
CA ASP A 734 10.88 20.84 14.17
C ASP A 734 9.88 20.04 13.31
N LEU A 735 9.18 20.75 12.41
CA LEU A 735 8.37 20.13 11.38
C LEU A 735 9.27 19.44 10.36
N ALA A 736 8.88 18.24 9.93
CA ALA A 736 9.55 17.56 8.83
C ALA A 736 9.39 18.39 7.56
N ALA A 737 10.51 18.89 7.02
CA ALA A 737 10.50 19.69 5.81
C ALA A 737 9.99 18.86 4.61
N LEU A 738 9.12 19.47 3.80
CA LEU A 738 8.72 18.88 2.53
C LEU A 738 9.89 18.99 1.53
N GLU A 739 10.46 17.85 1.13
CA GLU A 739 11.49 17.82 0.10
C GLU A 739 10.88 18.07 -1.28
N ARG A 740 11.21 19.22 -1.88
CA ARG A 740 10.87 19.50 -3.29
C ARG A 740 11.70 18.60 -4.21
N LYS A 741 11.05 17.65 -4.87
CA LYS A 741 11.68 16.89 -5.96
C LYS A 741 11.43 17.56 -7.29
N SER A 742 12.48 18.13 -7.87
CA SER A 742 12.45 18.63 -9.24
C SER A 742 11.98 17.53 -10.19
N SER A 743 10.95 17.81 -10.99
CA SER A 743 10.48 16.91 -12.05
C SER A 743 11.48 16.77 -13.21
N GLY A 744 12.48 17.66 -13.30
CA GLY A 744 13.44 17.68 -14.40
C GLY A 744 12.90 18.31 -15.69
N LEU A 745 11.59 18.61 -15.74
CA LEU A 745 10.92 19.31 -16.83
C LEU A 745 10.71 20.79 -16.50
N PRO A 746 10.70 21.70 -17.50
CA PRO A 746 10.32 23.09 -17.28
C PRO A 746 8.86 23.18 -16.82
N GLU A 747 8.49 24.17 -16.03
CA GLU A 747 7.10 24.31 -15.56
C GLU A 747 6.13 24.41 -16.75
N PRO A 748 4.98 23.69 -16.73
CA PRO A 748 4.01 23.75 -17.81
C PRO A 748 3.28 25.10 -17.81
N GLU A 749 3.20 25.74 -18.97
CA GLU A 749 2.45 26.99 -19.15
C GLU A 749 1.01 26.71 -19.58
N LEU A 750 0.80 25.61 -20.33
CA LEU A 750 -0.49 25.24 -20.89
C LEU A 750 -1.08 24.00 -20.18
N LEU A 751 -2.41 23.94 -20.09
CA LEU A 751 -3.10 22.79 -19.49
C LEU A 751 -2.76 21.46 -20.20
N PRO A 752 -2.70 21.38 -21.56
CA PRO A 752 -2.24 20.17 -22.24
C PRO A 752 -0.83 19.71 -21.87
N GLU A 753 0.07 20.64 -21.52
CA GLU A 753 1.41 20.29 -21.06
C GLU A 753 1.37 19.64 -19.68
N LEU A 754 0.60 20.21 -18.74
CA LEU A 754 0.42 19.62 -17.42
C LEU A 754 -0.24 18.25 -17.49
N VAL A 755 -1.28 18.06 -18.31
CA VAL A 755 -1.91 16.74 -18.46
C VAL A 755 -0.93 15.73 -19.06
N SER A 756 -0.04 16.17 -19.95
CA SER A 756 1.05 15.32 -20.45
C SER A 756 1.99 14.91 -19.32
N ASP A 757 2.36 15.83 -18.43
CA ASP A 757 3.19 15.53 -17.25
C ASP A 757 2.49 14.50 -16.32
N ILE A 758 1.18 14.63 -16.09
CA ILE A 758 0.37 13.68 -15.29
C ILE A 758 0.43 12.27 -15.90
N LEU A 759 0.28 12.18 -17.21
CA LEU A 759 0.32 10.89 -17.92
C LEU A 759 1.75 10.31 -17.94
N LEU A 760 2.78 11.15 -18.09
CA LEU A 760 4.18 10.73 -18.03
C LEU A 760 4.55 10.20 -16.64
N ASP A 761 4.10 10.84 -15.56
CA ASP A 761 4.25 10.35 -14.18
C ASP A 761 3.64 8.95 -14.00
N SER A 762 2.64 8.58 -14.81
CA SER A 762 1.93 7.31 -14.75
C SER A 762 2.55 6.20 -15.61
N ILE A 763 3.67 6.45 -16.29
CA ILE A 763 4.45 5.43 -17.00
C ILE A 763 5.41 4.78 -15.99
N LEU A 764 4.95 3.66 -15.42
CA LEU A 764 5.66 2.88 -14.40
C LEU A 764 5.79 1.42 -14.88
N PRO A 765 6.98 0.93 -15.22
CA PRO A 765 7.20 -0.44 -15.71
C PRO A 765 6.70 -1.51 -14.74
N GLU A 766 6.70 -1.19 -13.45
CA GLU A 766 6.24 -2.07 -12.39
C GLU A 766 4.71 -2.16 -12.26
N ASP A 767 3.99 -1.19 -12.84
CA ASP A 767 2.53 -1.15 -12.94
C ASP A 767 2.10 -1.13 -14.42
N PRO A 768 1.94 -2.32 -15.03
CA PRO A 768 1.70 -2.46 -16.46
C PRO A 768 0.34 -1.89 -16.89
N HIS A 769 -0.70 -2.05 -16.08
CA HIS A 769 -2.05 -1.59 -16.41
C HIS A 769 -2.12 -0.07 -16.41
N ARG A 770 -1.55 0.55 -15.37
CA ARG A 770 -1.44 2.01 -15.31
C ARG A 770 -0.67 2.56 -16.50
N THR A 771 0.45 1.93 -16.85
CA THR A 771 1.25 2.35 -18.01
C THR A 771 0.48 2.19 -19.33
N GLU A 772 -0.27 1.10 -19.51
CA GLU A 772 -1.10 0.91 -20.70
C GLU A 772 -2.15 2.03 -20.84
N ASN A 773 -2.84 2.34 -19.76
CA ASN A 773 -3.84 3.41 -19.73
C ASN A 773 -3.17 4.75 -20.03
N ALA A 774 -2.07 5.08 -19.33
CA ALA A 774 -1.34 6.32 -19.55
C ALA A 774 -0.92 6.49 -21.01
N VAL A 775 -0.36 5.46 -21.64
CA VAL A 775 0.04 5.52 -23.05
C VAL A 775 -1.16 5.63 -23.99
N ARG A 776 -2.29 5.00 -23.68
CA ARG A 776 -3.53 5.19 -24.44
C ARG A 776 -3.98 6.65 -24.41
N GLY A 777 -3.96 7.29 -23.23
CA GLY A 777 -4.22 8.72 -23.07
C GLY A 777 -3.24 9.58 -23.86
N ILE A 778 -1.93 9.31 -23.74
CA ILE A 778 -0.87 10.03 -24.46
C ILE A 778 -1.09 9.94 -25.98
N VAL A 779 -1.26 8.74 -26.52
CA VAL A 779 -1.42 8.52 -27.96
C VAL A 779 -2.68 9.22 -28.47
N TRP A 780 -3.81 9.06 -27.78
CA TRP A 780 -5.08 9.66 -28.16
C TRP A 780 -4.98 11.20 -28.14
N GLY A 781 -4.38 11.78 -27.10
CA GLY A 781 -4.17 13.22 -26.96
C GLY A 781 -3.20 13.77 -27.99
N GLY A 782 -2.05 13.12 -28.21
CA GLY A 782 -1.03 13.56 -29.16
C GLY A 782 -1.46 13.44 -30.63
N LEU A 783 -2.41 12.57 -30.97
CA LEU A 783 -3.05 12.55 -32.29
C LEU A 783 -3.94 13.79 -32.54
N ARG A 784 -4.28 14.55 -31.50
CA ARG A 784 -5.22 15.68 -31.57
C ARG A 784 -4.56 17.01 -31.22
N LEU A 785 -3.59 16.99 -30.32
CA LEU A 785 -2.95 18.18 -29.73
C LEU A 785 -1.44 18.17 -29.97
N LYS A 786 -0.95 19.22 -30.66
CA LYS A 786 0.49 19.40 -30.93
C LYS A 786 1.29 19.66 -29.65
N SER A 787 0.75 20.45 -28.73
CA SER A 787 1.39 20.78 -27.44
C SER A 787 1.67 19.54 -26.59
N MET A 788 0.77 18.54 -26.61
CA MET A 788 1.04 17.26 -25.94
C MET A 788 2.20 16.50 -26.60
N ARG A 789 2.29 16.50 -27.94
CA ARG A 789 3.43 15.87 -28.64
C ARG A 789 4.75 16.55 -28.31
N GLU A 790 4.77 17.89 -28.33
CA GLU A 790 5.92 18.70 -27.95
C GLU A 790 6.36 18.39 -26.52
N ARG A 791 5.42 18.39 -25.58
CA ARG A 791 5.71 18.12 -24.18
C ARG A 791 6.24 16.70 -23.92
N VAL A 792 5.65 15.69 -24.55
CA VAL A 792 6.14 14.31 -24.45
C VAL A 792 7.53 14.17 -25.05
N CYS A 793 7.84 14.89 -26.14
CA CYS A 793 9.20 14.89 -26.72
C CYS A 793 10.24 15.50 -25.77
N GLU A 794 9.87 16.50 -24.96
CA GLU A 794 10.72 17.06 -23.89
C GLU A 794 10.88 16.08 -22.72
N GLY A 795 9.79 15.39 -22.35
CA GLY A 795 9.71 14.40 -21.26
C GLY A 795 10.67 13.21 -21.38
N LEU A 796 10.95 12.77 -22.61
CA LEU A 796 11.73 11.54 -22.88
C LEU A 796 13.12 11.49 -22.26
N GLU A 797 13.79 12.65 -22.09
CA GLU A 797 15.15 12.68 -21.53
C GLU A 797 15.19 12.40 -20.02
N VAL A 798 14.06 12.60 -19.33
CA VAL A 798 13.93 12.44 -17.88
C VAL A 798 13.61 10.98 -17.50
N LEU A 799 13.02 10.22 -18.43
CA LEU A 799 12.59 8.84 -18.22
C LEU A 799 13.76 7.84 -18.23
N ARG A 800 13.59 6.73 -17.52
CA ARG A 800 14.53 5.60 -17.57
C ARG A 800 14.52 4.96 -18.97
N PRO A 801 15.61 4.29 -19.41
CA PRO A 801 15.69 3.70 -20.74
C PRO A 801 14.50 2.78 -21.09
N TYR A 802 14.04 1.94 -20.16
CA TYR A 802 12.88 1.08 -20.36
C TYR A 802 11.57 1.87 -20.54
N GLU A 803 11.31 2.86 -19.66
CA GLU A 803 10.14 3.76 -19.75
C GLU A 803 10.11 4.52 -21.09
N ARG A 804 11.30 4.89 -21.58
CA ARG A 804 11.48 5.64 -22.82
C ARG A 804 11.16 4.84 -24.09
N ILE A 805 11.53 3.56 -24.17
CA ILE A 805 11.35 2.73 -25.38
C ILE A 805 9.88 2.63 -25.79
N LEU A 806 8.95 2.56 -24.83
CA LEU A 806 7.52 2.52 -25.12
C LEU A 806 7.06 3.82 -25.80
N LEU A 807 7.51 4.97 -25.29
CA LEU A 807 7.21 6.27 -25.87
C LEU A 807 7.90 6.49 -27.21
N GLU A 808 9.11 5.97 -27.42
CA GLU A 808 9.76 6.01 -28.75
C GLU A 808 8.90 5.32 -29.83
N LYS A 809 8.16 4.26 -29.47
CA LYS A 809 7.18 3.64 -30.35
C LYS A 809 5.95 4.54 -30.59
N VAL A 810 5.51 5.29 -29.58
CA VAL A 810 4.46 6.32 -29.71
C VAL A 810 4.87 7.43 -30.68
N LEU A 811 6.10 7.93 -30.57
CA LEU A 811 6.67 8.91 -31.48
C LEU A 811 6.66 8.40 -32.93
N GLY A 812 7.00 7.12 -33.14
CA GLY A 812 6.92 6.48 -34.44
C GLY A 812 5.51 6.45 -35.03
N ARG A 813 4.50 6.14 -34.20
CA ARG A 813 3.08 6.21 -34.60
C ARG A 813 2.68 7.62 -35.00
N TRP A 814 3.04 8.63 -34.22
CA TRP A 814 2.76 10.03 -34.56
C TRP A 814 3.50 10.49 -35.81
N TRP A 815 4.75 10.05 -36.02
CA TRP A 815 5.51 10.36 -37.23
C TRP A 815 4.83 9.82 -38.49
N CYS A 816 4.25 8.62 -38.43
CA CYS A 816 3.46 8.07 -39.53
C CYS A 816 2.17 8.87 -39.79
N ALA A 817 1.52 9.38 -38.73
CA ALA A 817 0.31 10.19 -38.84
C ALA A 817 0.58 11.63 -39.31
N PHE A 818 1.72 12.20 -38.91
CA PHE A 818 2.13 13.57 -39.19
C PHE A 818 3.53 13.59 -39.84
N PRO A 819 3.66 13.09 -41.08
CA PRO A 819 4.95 13.10 -41.77
C PRO A 819 5.40 14.55 -42.00
N GLY A 820 6.54 14.93 -41.40
CA GLY A 820 7.08 16.29 -41.45
C GLY A 820 6.90 17.14 -40.17
N ASP A 821 6.50 16.54 -39.05
CA ASP A 821 6.56 17.20 -37.74
C ASP A 821 8.02 17.30 -37.26
N ASP A 822 8.64 18.47 -37.44
CA ASP A 822 10.05 18.74 -37.10
C ASP A 822 10.38 18.40 -35.64
N VAL A 823 9.41 18.53 -34.72
CA VAL A 823 9.61 18.25 -33.29
C VAL A 823 9.92 16.78 -33.06
N ILE A 824 9.15 15.89 -33.71
CA ILE A 824 9.35 14.44 -33.59
C ILE A 824 10.67 14.03 -34.26
N TRP A 825 10.98 14.64 -35.40
CA TRP A 825 12.23 14.36 -36.13
C TRP A 825 13.48 14.79 -35.34
N ASP A 826 13.45 15.99 -34.75
CA ASP A 826 14.51 16.49 -33.88
C ASP A 826 14.68 15.60 -32.64
N CYS A 827 13.56 15.11 -32.09
CA CYS A 827 13.58 14.17 -30.97
C CYS A 827 14.29 12.85 -31.36
N PHE A 828 13.93 12.23 -32.49
CA PHE A 828 14.63 11.04 -32.98
C PHE A 828 16.13 11.28 -33.17
N THR A 829 16.51 12.43 -33.70
CA THR A 829 17.92 12.77 -33.93
C THR A 829 18.69 12.85 -32.60
N LYS A 830 18.12 13.48 -31.57
CA LYS A 830 18.71 13.52 -30.22
C LYS A 830 18.85 12.13 -29.59
N LEU A 831 17.86 11.26 -29.78
CA LEU A 831 17.89 9.89 -29.26
C LEU A 831 18.98 9.05 -29.94
N VAL A 832 19.15 9.20 -31.26
CA VAL A 832 20.24 8.54 -32.01
C VAL A 832 21.62 8.90 -31.44
N ASP A 833 21.82 10.15 -31.03
CA ASP A 833 23.07 10.59 -30.39
C ASP A 833 23.29 10.03 -28.98
N LYS A 834 22.22 9.54 -28.32
CA LYS A 834 22.24 9.02 -26.94
C LYS A 834 22.10 7.50 -26.83
N VAL A 835 21.76 6.80 -27.92
CA VAL A 835 21.57 5.34 -27.94
C VAL A 835 22.75 4.57 -27.34
N LYS A 836 22.42 3.60 -26.46
CA LYS A 836 23.37 2.68 -25.82
C LYS A 836 22.89 1.23 -25.78
N ARG A 837 21.70 0.94 -26.29
CA ARG A 837 21.05 -0.37 -26.20
C ARG A 837 20.72 -0.94 -27.57
N ALA A 838 20.68 -2.26 -27.66
CA ALA A 838 20.45 -2.95 -28.92
C ALA A 838 19.00 -2.79 -29.41
N ASP A 839 18.02 -2.98 -28.52
CA ASP A 839 16.60 -2.75 -28.78
C ASP A 839 16.29 -1.34 -29.32
N GLU A 840 16.77 -0.30 -28.62
CA GLU A 840 16.63 1.11 -28.98
C GLU A 840 17.30 1.41 -30.34
N ALA A 841 18.51 0.88 -30.59
CA ALA A 841 19.21 1.09 -31.85
C ALA A 841 18.50 0.47 -33.06
N TYR A 842 17.84 -0.69 -32.89
CA TYR A 842 17.00 -1.28 -33.93
C TYR A 842 15.73 -0.44 -34.15
N LEU A 843 15.09 0.02 -33.08
CA LEU A 843 13.89 0.85 -33.15
C LEU A 843 14.15 2.16 -33.91
N LEU A 844 15.17 2.92 -33.51
CA LEU A 844 15.56 4.17 -34.14
C LEU A 844 16.02 3.96 -35.59
N SER A 845 16.70 2.85 -35.91
CA SER A 845 17.05 2.48 -37.28
C SER A 845 15.83 2.30 -38.19
N ILE A 846 14.73 1.76 -37.64
CA ILE A 846 13.48 1.58 -38.39
C ILE A 846 12.86 2.95 -38.69
N TYR A 847 12.73 3.82 -37.69
CA TYR A 847 12.06 5.12 -37.86
C TYR A 847 12.86 6.13 -38.68
N THR A 848 14.19 6.14 -38.55
CA THR A 848 15.08 7.02 -39.34
C THR A 848 15.34 6.51 -40.76
N GLY A 849 14.83 5.32 -41.11
CA GLY A 849 15.04 4.72 -42.42
C GLY A 849 16.49 4.27 -42.68
N ALA A 850 17.28 4.03 -41.63
CA ALA A 850 18.65 3.59 -41.77
C ALA A 850 18.74 2.21 -42.48
N PRO A 851 19.75 1.99 -43.36
CA PRO A 851 19.91 0.76 -44.12
C PRO A 851 20.31 -0.46 -43.27
N GLY A 852 20.69 -0.24 -41.99
CA GLY A 852 21.03 -1.26 -41.00
C GLY A 852 20.94 -0.69 -39.59
N ILE A 853 21.34 -1.46 -38.57
CA ILE A 853 21.39 -0.99 -37.17
C ILE A 853 22.31 0.23 -37.02
N ILE A 854 21.91 1.18 -36.18
CA ILE A 854 22.72 2.34 -35.80
C ILE A 854 23.80 1.89 -34.80
N LEU A 855 25.07 1.98 -35.21
CA LEU A 855 26.22 1.58 -34.38
C LEU A 855 27.12 2.78 -34.09
N LYS A 856 27.60 2.89 -32.85
CA LYS A 856 28.54 3.94 -32.44
C LYS A 856 29.98 3.43 -32.36
N PRO A 857 30.96 4.23 -32.82
CA PRO A 857 32.37 3.89 -32.66
C PRO A 857 32.84 4.12 -31.22
N GLY A 858 33.72 3.24 -30.72
CA GLY A 858 34.43 3.45 -29.45
C GLY A 858 33.56 3.37 -28.19
N ILE A 859 32.53 2.52 -28.18
CA ILE A 859 31.76 2.20 -26.98
C ILE A 859 32.60 1.28 -26.07
N ASP A 860 32.71 1.67 -24.80
CA ASP A 860 33.24 0.85 -23.72
C ASP A 860 32.20 -0.20 -23.27
N ASP A 861 32.67 -1.34 -22.77
CA ASP A 861 31.79 -2.35 -22.19
C ASP A 861 31.11 -1.80 -20.92
N PRO A 862 29.81 -2.10 -20.72
CA PRO A 862 29.07 -1.62 -19.54
C PRO A 862 29.68 -2.20 -18.25
N GLN A 863 29.69 -1.41 -17.16
CA GLN A 863 30.25 -1.85 -15.87
C GLN A 863 29.19 -2.55 -15.02
N LEU A 864 29.55 -3.69 -14.43
CA LEU A 864 28.74 -4.41 -13.45
C LEU A 864 28.65 -3.63 -12.12
N THR A 865 27.42 -3.44 -11.63
CA THR A 865 27.14 -2.93 -10.28
C THR A 865 26.61 -4.06 -9.39
N GLU A 866 27.50 -4.60 -8.55
CA GLU A 866 27.27 -5.58 -7.46
C GLU A 866 26.65 -6.95 -7.79
N ASN A 867 27.05 -7.97 -7.00
CA ASN A 867 26.92 -9.40 -7.32
C ASN A 867 25.63 -10.04 -6.77
N SER A 868 24.85 -10.71 -7.64
CA SER A 868 23.96 -11.81 -7.26
C SER A 868 23.64 -12.69 -8.47
N SER A 869 23.34 -13.98 -8.27
CA SER A 869 23.00 -14.91 -9.34
C SER A 869 21.55 -14.77 -9.81
N CYS A 870 21.30 -14.50 -11.09
CA CYS A 870 19.96 -14.47 -11.71
C CYS A 870 19.94 -15.16 -13.08
N GLU A 871 18.80 -15.74 -13.48
CA GLU A 871 18.65 -16.38 -14.79
C GLU A 871 18.67 -15.35 -15.94
N VAL A 872 19.27 -15.72 -17.07
CA VAL A 872 19.37 -14.84 -18.25
C VAL A 872 17.97 -14.52 -18.81
N PRO A 873 17.66 -13.26 -19.14
CA PRO A 873 16.40 -12.91 -19.78
C PRO A 873 16.19 -13.70 -21.09
N SER A 874 15.03 -14.33 -21.24
CA SER A 874 14.71 -15.25 -22.35
C SER A 874 14.85 -14.67 -23.76
N ARG A 875 14.61 -13.36 -23.95
CA ARG A 875 14.86 -12.66 -25.23
C ARG A 875 16.34 -12.65 -25.58
N ILE A 876 17.18 -12.36 -24.59
CA ILE A 876 18.63 -12.38 -24.73
C ILE A 876 19.08 -13.82 -24.98
N GLU A 877 18.58 -14.79 -24.22
CA GLU A 877 18.90 -16.21 -24.42
C GLU A 877 18.56 -16.70 -25.84
N THR A 878 17.39 -16.32 -26.36
CA THR A 878 16.96 -16.62 -27.74
C THR A 878 17.93 -16.00 -28.76
N PHE A 879 18.35 -14.75 -28.52
CA PHE A 879 19.34 -14.09 -29.38
C PHE A 879 20.71 -14.78 -29.34
N LEU A 880 21.20 -15.15 -28.15
CA LEU A 880 22.47 -15.88 -27.99
C LEU A 880 22.42 -17.25 -28.67
N SER A 881 21.28 -17.93 -28.63
CA SER A 881 21.06 -19.21 -29.34
C SER A 881 21.17 -19.04 -30.86
N GLU A 882 20.60 -17.97 -31.41
CA GLU A 882 20.74 -17.64 -32.82
C GLU A 882 22.16 -17.18 -33.18
N ALA A 883 22.85 -16.49 -32.28
CA ALA A 883 24.26 -16.13 -32.44
C ALA A 883 25.14 -17.38 -32.54
N TYR A 884 24.91 -18.39 -31.70
CA TYR A 884 25.60 -19.67 -31.81
C TYR A 884 25.29 -20.37 -33.15
N ARG A 885 24.01 -20.42 -33.55
CA ARG A 885 23.57 -21.09 -34.78
C ARG A 885 24.14 -20.45 -36.06
N LEU A 886 24.20 -19.13 -36.11
CA LEU A 886 24.60 -18.36 -37.31
C LEU A 886 26.06 -17.95 -37.33
N CYS A 887 26.66 -17.68 -36.16
CA CYS A 887 28.03 -17.17 -36.04
C CYS A 887 29.00 -18.18 -35.41
N GLY A 888 28.51 -19.26 -34.77
CA GLY A 888 29.35 -20.21 -34.04
C GLY A 888 29.91 -19.68 -32.72
N ASP A 889 29.34 -18.60 -32.19
CA ASP A 889 29.77 -17.94 -30.95
C ASP A 889 29.00 -18.51 -29.76
N SER A 890 29.71 -19.10 -28.78
CA SER A 890 29.08 -19.68 -27.59
C SER A 890 28.54 -18.63 -26.61
N CYS A 891 29.02 -17.38 -26.72
CA CYS A 891 28.60 -16.25 -25.89
C CYS A 891 28.71 -16.49 -24.37
N GLU A 892 29.62 -17.37 -23.93
CA GLU A 892 29.76 -17.74 -22.50
C GLU A 892 30.14 -16.54 -21.63
N ASP A 893 30.97 -15.64 -22.14
CA ASP A 893 31.33 -14.38 -21.48
C ASP A 893 30.11 -13.46 -21.25
N VAL A 894 29.16 -13.44 -22.19
CA VAL A 894 27.92 -12.66 -22.07
C VAL A 894 26.98 -13.32 -21.07
N LYS A 895 26.88 -14.65 -21.07
CA LYS A 895 26.06 -15.41 -20.10
C LYS A 895 26.60 -15.24 -18.68
N GLU A 896 27.91 -15.43 -18.48
CA GLU A 896 28.57 -15.23 -17.19
C GLU A 896 28.36 -13.80 -16.66
N ALA A 897 28.47 -12.79 -17.52
CA ALA A 897 28.24 -11.39 -17.13
C ALA A 897 26.78 -11.11 -16.72
N LEU A 898 25.81 -11.77 -17.35
CA LEU A 898 24.38 -11.63 -17.04
C LEU A 898 23.98 -12.37 -15.77
N GLU A 899 24.58 -13.54 -15.54
CA GLU A 899 24.35 -14.32 -14.32
C GLU A 899 24.82 -13.57 -13.08
N LEU A 900 25.82 -12.69 -13.19
CA LEU A 900 26.36 -11.91 -12.05
C LEU A 900 25.54 -10.67 -11.67
N CYS A 901 24.49 -10.32 -12.43
CA CYS A 901 23.71 -9.08 -12.27
C CYS A 901 22.52 -9.24 -11.31
N ARG A 902 22.17 -8.16 -10.59
CA ARG A 902 21.06 -8.15 -9.61
C ARG A 902 19.68 -8.22 -10.24
N GLY A 903 18.82 -9.07 -9.68
CA GLY A 903 17.38 -9.07 -9.97
C GLY A 903 16.72 -7.76 -9.53
N GLY A 904 15.71 -7.34 -10.29
CA GLY A 904 14.97 -6.09 -10.04
C GLY A 904 14.24 -6.05 -8.69
N GLU A 905 14.30 -4.91 -8.00
CA GLU A 905 13.43 -4.60 -6.86
C GLU A 905 12.26 -3.72 -7.32
N VAL A 906 11.05 -4.03 -6.84
CA VAL A 906 9.87 -3.17 -7.03
C VAL A 906 10.03 -1.94 -6.16
N ARG A 907 9.87 -0.75 -6.75
CA ARG A 907 9.88 0.51 -6.00
C ARG A 907 8.82 0.46 -4.88
N PRO A 908 9.17 0.69 -3.60
CA PRO A 908 8.23 0.53 -2.48
C PRO A 908 6.93 1.34 -2.61
N PHE A 909 6.99 2.51 -3.24
CA PHE A 909 5.80 3.35 -3.44
C PHE A 909 4.81 2.79 -4.46
N VAL A 910 5.28 2.01 -5.45
CA VAL A 910 4.38 1.43 -6.46
C VAL A 910 3.38 0.49 -5.77
N LYS A 911 3.85 -0.35 -4.84
CA LYS A 911 2.97 -1.21 -4.04
C LYS A 911 1.95 -0.44 -3.19
N ARG A 912 2.26 0.81 -2.81
CA ARG A 912 1.38 1.64 -1.95
C ARG A 912 0.22 2.27 -2.72
N TYR A 913 0.43 2.67 -3.98
CA TYR A 913 -0.55 3.42 -4.78
C TYR A 913 -1.07 2.64 -6.00
N MET A 914 -0.67 1.39 -6.17
CA MET A 914 -1.26 0.51 -7.17
C MET A 914 -2.70 0.18 -6.75
N GLN A 915 -3.60 0.03 -7.73
CA GLN A 915 -4.95 -0.46 -7.46
C GLN A 915 -4.89 -1.85 -6.79
N ASN A 916 -5.81 -2.10 -5.86
CA ASN A 916 -5.89 -3.36 -5.13
C ASN A 916 -5.89 -4.55 -6.11
N ASP A 917 -5.12 -5.58 -5.77
CA ASP A 917 -4.98 -6.83 -6.52
C ASP A 917 -4.36 -6.69 -7.95
N GLY A 918 -3.73 -5.55 -8.25
CA GLY A 918 -2.99 -5.36 -9.51
C GLY A 918 -1.78 -6.30 -9.68
N VAL A 919 -1.46 -6.65 -10.93
CA VAL A 919 -0.28 -7.46 -11.27
C VAL A 919 0.97 -6.59 -11.22
N VAL A 920 1.87 -6.86 -10.27
CA VAL A 920 3.16 -6.15 -10.16
C VAL A 920 4.23 -6.84 -10.98
N PHE A 921 4.96 -6.08 -11.80
CA PHE A 921 6.17 -6.59 -12.45
C PHE A 921 7.44 -6.02 -11.77
N PRO A 922 8.44 -6.84 -11.42
CA PRO A 922 9.73 -6.30 -11.03
C PRO A 922 10.43 -5.69 -12.25
N ALA A 923 10.81 -4.41 -12.17
CA ALA A 923 11.63 -3.78 -13.22
C ALA A 923 13.00 -4.47 -13.26
N CYS A 924 13.26 -5.26 -14.30
CA CYS A 924 14.43 -6.13 -14.38
C CYS A 924 15.69 -5.35 -14.82
N GLY A 925 16.52 -4.93 -13.87
CA GLY A 925 17.81 -4.28 -14.17
C GLY A 925 18.77 -5.14 -15.01
N GLN A 926 18.61 -6.47 -14.96
CA GLN A 926 19.38 -7.43 -15.76
C GLN A 926 19.06 -7.35 -17.26
N GLU A 927 17.81 -7.05 -17.64
CA GLU A 927 17.45 -6.88 -19.05
C GLU A 927 18.07 -5.60 -19.63
N ASP A 928 18.09 -4.52 -18.84
CA ASP A 928 18.71 -3.25 -19.24
C ASP A 928 20.22 -3.41 -19.48
N TYR A 929 20.92 -3.98 -18.50
CA TYR A 929 22.35 -4.28 -18.63
C TYR A 929 22.63 -5.22 -19.81
N GLY A 930 21.79 -6.23 -20.01
CA GLY A 930 21.93 -7.16 -21.12
C GLY A 930 21.78 -6.50 -22.49
N GLN A 931 20.82 -5.60 -22.66
CA GLN A 931 20.65 -4.86 -23.92
C GLN A 931 21.83 -3.93 -24.22
N GLU A 932 22.45 -3.34 -23.19
CA GLU A 932 23.69 -2.55 -23.34
C GLU A 932 24.90 -3.43 -23.72
N LEU A 933 25.05 -4.59 -23.07
CA LEU A 933 26.13 -5.53 -23.34
C LEU A 933 26.04 -6.09 -24.77
N LEU A 934 24.82 -6.44 -25.22
CA LEU A 934 24.59 -6.85 -26.60
C LEU A 934 24.92 -5.72 -27.59
N TYR A 935 24.58 -4.47 -27.25
CA TYR A 935 24.88 -3.32 -28.11
C TYR A 935 26.38 -3.07 -28.27
N ALA A 936 27.14 -3.16 -27.18
CA ALA A 936 28.60 -3.06 -27.21
C ALA A 936 29.21 -4.12 -28.13
N GLY A 937 28.80 -5.39 -27.97
CA GLY A 937 29.22 -6.49 -28.83
C GLY A 937 28.88 -6.29 -30.32
N LEU A 938 27.70 -5.75 -30.62
CA LEU A 938 27.31 -5.37 -31.98
C LEU A 938 28.19 -4.24 -32.54
N CYS A 939 28.50 -3.21 -31.74
CA CYS A 939 29.37 -2.10 -32.14
C CYS A 939 30.81 -2.56 -32.42
N HIS A 940 31.33 -3.54 -31.68
CA HIS A 940 32.63 -4.16 -31.94
C HIS A 940 32.59 -5.14 -33.14
N GLY A 941 31.41 -5.41 -33.71
CA GLY A 941 31.24 -6.22 -34.90
C GLY A 941 31.17 -7.73 -34.67
N ARG A 942 30.90 -8.17 -33.43
CA ARG A 942 30.90 -9.58 -33.02
C ARG A 942 29.87 -10.44 -33.78
N TRP A 943 28.66 -9.92 -34.01
CA TRP A 943 27.54 -10.68 -34.62
C TRP A 943 27.07 -10.15 -35.99
N ARG A 944 27.99 -9.65 -36.82
CA ARG A 944 27.67 -9.10 -38.16
C ARG A 944 26.96 -10.07 -39.10
N ALA A 945 27.04 -11.39 -38.87
CA ALA A 945 26.40 -12.40 -39.70
C ALA A 945 24.91 -12.60 -39.37
N ILE A 946 24.42 -12.10 -38.24
CA ILE A 946 22.99 -12.17 -37.89
C ILE A 946 22.22 -11.11 -38.70
N PRO A 947 21.18 -11.50 -39.48
CA PRO A 947 20.37 -10.54 -40.20
C PRO A 947 19.67 -9.55 -39.24
N SER A 948 19.71 -8.24 -39.56
CA SER A 948 19.13 -7.21 -38.69
C SER A 948 17.64 -7.39 -38.41
N CYS A 949 16.87 -7.93 -39.37
CA CYS A 949 15.45 -8.24 -39.15
C CYS A 949 15.22 -9.36 -38.13
N VAL A 950 16.12 -10.35 -38.08
CA VAL A 950 16.06 -11.45 -37.10
C VAL A 950 16.41 -10.93 -35.71
N ALA A 951 17.53 -10.21 -35.60
CA ALA A 951 17.94 -9.60 -34.34
C ALA A 951 16.89 -8.63 -33.79
N ALA A 952 16.34 -7.75 -34.63
CA ALA A 952 15.27 -6.82 -34.26
C ALA A 952 14.00 -7.56 -33.80
N SER A 953 13.61 -8.66 -34.46
CA SER A 953 12.43 -9.44 -34.06
C SER A 953 12.58 -10.14 -32.70
N ILE A 954 13.80 -10.43 -32.25
CA ILE A 954 14.06 -11.11 -30.98
C ILE A 954 14.28 -10.10 -29.84
N LEU A 955 15.06 -9.05 -30.10
CA LEU A 955 15.57 -8.13 -29.07
C LEU A 955 14.63 -6.95 -28.78
N MET A 956 13.87 -6.46 -29.78
CA MET A 956 12.92 -5.38 -29.53
C MET A 956 11.74 -5.87 -28.72
N ASP A 957 11.22 -5.00 -27.86
CA ASP A 957 10.03 -5.29 -27.09
C ASP A 957 8.83 -5.56 -28.01
N PRO A 958 8.13 -6.71 -27.88
CA PRO A 958 6.98 -7.04 -28.73
C PRO A 958 5.80 -6.07 -28.55
N ALA A 959 5.78 -5.26 -27.48
CA ALA A 959 4.67 -4.37 -27.21
C ALA A 959 4.29 -3.51 -28.41
N ASP A 960 3.07 -3.66 -28.93
CA ASP A 960 2.65 -2.97 -30.15
C ASP A 960 1.74 -1.79 -29.84
N VAL A 961 2.33 -0.58 -29.87
CA VAL A 961 1.62 0.68 -29.64
C VAL A 961 0.42 0.82 -30.55
N TRP A 962 0.43 0.31 -31.79
CA TRP A 962 -0.74 0.41 -32.66
C TRP A 962 -1.94 -0.35 -32.09
N CYS A 963 -1.71 -1.49 -31.44
CA CYS A 963 -2.76 -2.32 -30.86
C CYS A 963 -3.19 -1.84 -29.48
N PHE A 964 -2.28 -1.72 -28.51
CA PHE A 964 -2.72 -1.49 -27.13
C PHE A 964 -3.20 -0.05 -26.87
N SER A 965 -2.77 0.93 -27.68
CA SER A 965 -3.33 2.30 -27.63
C SER A 965 -4.53 2.50 -28.54
N HIS A 966 -4.97 1.45 -29.28
CA HIS A 966 -6.30 1.43 -29.88
C HIS A 966 -7.32 1.05 -28.82
N PHE A 967 -8.40 1.83 -28.69
CA PHE A 967 -9.43 1.53 -27.70
C PHE A 967 -10.25 0.31 -28.14
N PRO A 968 -10.38 -0.74 -27.31
CA PRO A 968 -11.09 -1.96 -27.70
C PRO A 968 -12.60 -1.70 -27.78
N PHE A 969 -13.31 -2.48 -28.60
CA PHE A 969 -14.77 -2.45 -28.59
C PHE A 969 -15.29 -3.27 -27.41
N PHE A 970 -16.13 -2.65 -26.59
CA PHE A 970 -16.74 -3.30 -25.44
C PHE A 970 -18.10 -3.86 -25.85
N LYS A 971 -18.28 -5.16 -25.64
CA LYS A 971 -19.47 -5.90 -26.06
C LYS A 971 -20.14 -6.54 -24.85
N ASP A 972 -21.47 -6.54 -24.85
CA ASP A 972 -22.25 -7.25 -23.85
C ASP A 972 -21.93 -8.76 -23.86
N PRO A 973 -21.38 -9.31 -22.76
CA PRO A 973 -20.92 -10.69 -22.72
C PRO A 973 -22.06 -11.71 -22.80
N VAL A 974 -23.28 -11.33 -22.38
CA VAL A 974 -24.46 -12.20 -22.43
C VAL A 974 -24.94 -12.34 -23.87
N ALA A 975 -25.14 -11.23 -24.57
CA ALA A 975 -25.56 -11.20 -25.96
C ALA A 975 -24.55 -11.89 -26.88
N PHE A 976 -23.25 -11.75 -26.59
CA PHE A 976 -22.18 -12.39 -27.36
C PHE A 976 -21.99 -13.88 -27.02
N GLY A 977 -22.52 -14.35 -25.88
CA GLY A 977 -22.44 -15.75 -25.44
C GLY A 977 -21.21 -16.10 -24.59
N VAL A 978 -20.40 -15.11 -24.18
CA VAL A 978 -19.21 -15.29 -23.34
C VAL A 978 -19.59 -15.73 -21.93
N SER A 979 -20.62 -15.13 -21.33
CA SER A 979 -21.08 -15.51 -19.98
C SER A 979 -21.49 -16.99 -19.92
N ARG A 980 -22.13 -17.50 -20.97
CA ARG A 980 -22.51 -18.92 -21.07
C ARG A 980 -21.29 -19.85 -21.13
N VAL A 981 -20.22 -19.42 -21.82
CA VAL A 981 -18.97 -20.20 -21.88
C VAL A 981 -18.32 -20.30 -20.50
N ILE A 982 -18.25 -19.19 -19.76
CA ILE A 982 -17.71 -19.15 -18.39
C ILE A 982 -18.51 -20.08 -17.47
N GLU A 983 -19.84 -19.99 -17.50
CA GLU A 983 -20.72 -20.87 -16.71
C GLU A 983 -20.48 -22.36 -17.00
N LEU A 984 -20.25 -22.72 -18.27
CA LEU A 984 -19.99 -24.10 -18.66
C LEU A 984 -18.61 -24.58 -18.20
N PHE A 985 -17.59 -23.75 -18.29
CA PHE A 985 -16.26 -24.08 -17.74
C PHE A 985 -16.31 -24.24 -16.22
N GLU A 986 -16.97 -23.33 -15.50
CA GLU A 986 -17.13 -23.41 -14.04
C GLU A 986 -17.98 -24.63 -13.60
N ALA A 987 -18.93 -25.07 -14.43
CA ALA A 987 -19.70 -26.28 -14.21
C ALA A 987 -18.95 -27.58 -14.57
N GLY A 988 -17.72 -27.49 -15.10
CA GLY A 988 -16.92 -28.63 -15.54
C GLY A 988 -17.37 -29.26 -16.88
N ALA A 989 -18.25 -28.61 -17.63
CA ALA A 989 -18.77 -29.08 -18.92
C ALA A 989 -17.86 -28.66 -20.09
N ILE A 990 -16.58 -29.09 -20.05
CA ILE A 990 -15.50 -28.61 -20.93
C ILE A 990 -15.85 -28.75 -22.43
N GLU A 991 -16.31 -29.92 -22.88
CA GLU A 991 -16.60 -30.14 -24.32
C GLU A 991 -17.72 -29.21 -24.85
N GLU A 992 -18.74 -28.93 -24.04
CA GLU A 992 -19.83 -28.00 -24.41
C GLU A 992 -19.29 -26.56 -24.43
N ALA A 993 -18.48 -26.19 -23.44
CA ALA A 993 -17.84 -24.87 -23.37
C ALA A 993 -16.97 -24.60 -24.60
N GLU A 994 -16.10 -25.55 -24.97
CA GLU A 994 -15.24 -25.45 -26.16
C GLU A 994 -16.06 -25.34 -27.45
N HIS A 995 -17.17 -26.08 -27.57
CA HIS A 995 -18.04 -26.03 -28.74
C HIS A 995 -18.70 -24.66 -28.92
N VAL A 996 -19.08 -23.99 -27.83
CA VAL A 996 -19.64 -22.63 -27.85
C VAL A 996 -18.52 -21.61 -28.11
N ALA A 997 -17.39 -21.72 -27.41
CA ALA A 997 -16.24 -20.83 -27.55
C ALA A 997 -15.70 -20.79 -28.99
N ALA A 998 -15.68 -21.93 -29.69
CA ALA A 998 -15.21 -22.03 -31.07
C ALA A 998 -16.02 -21.18 -32.09
N LYS A 999 -17.26 -20.81 -31.75
CA LYS A 999 -18.12 -19.99 -32.62
C LYS A 999 -17.95 -18.49 -32.42
N LEU A 1000 -17.48 -18.07 -31.24
CA LEU A 1000 -17.38 -16.65 -30.86
C LEU A 1000 -16.58 -15.79 -31.85
N PRO A 1001 -15.43 -16.24 -32.39
CA PRO A 1001 -14.65 -15.43 -33.34
C PRO A 1001 -15.40 -15.06 -34.63
N MET A 1002 -16.46 -15.82 -34.97
CA MET A 1002 -17.20 -15.67 -36.23
C MET A 1002 -18.49 -14.86 -36.10
N ILE A 1003 -18.82 -14.37 -34.89
CA ILE A 1003 -20.00 -13.54 -34.63
C ILE A 1003 -19.79 -12.13 -35.24
N ASP A 1004 -20.87 -11.46 -35.66
CA ASP A 1004 -20.86 -10.10 -36.22
C ASP A 1004 -19.99 -9.91 -37.49
N LEU A 1005 -19.82 -10.95 -38.31
CA LEU A 1005 -19.21 -10.83 -39.65
C LEU A 1005 -20.26 -10.58 -40.73
N ASN A 1006 -20.00 -9.66 -41.66
CA ASN A 1006 -20.89 -9.38 -42.78
C ASN A 1006 -20.85 -10.48 -43.85
N GLY A 1007 -21.87 -10.51 -44.72
CA GLY A 1007 -21.87 -11.37 -45.90
C GLY A 1007 -20.70 -11.05 -46.83
N GLY A 1008 -19.72 -11.97 -46.91
CA GLY A 1008 -18.49 -11.79 -47.71
C GLY A 1008 -17.22 -11.60 -46.87
N GLU A 1009 -17.33 -11.59 -45.55
CA GLU A 1009 -16.20 -11.49 -44.62
C GLU A 1009 -15.86 -12.87 -44.01
N ALA A 1010 -14.60 -13.04 -43.61
CA ALA A 1010 -14.13 -14.21 -42.87
C ALA A 1010 -12.95 -13.82 -41.97
N CYS A 1011 -12.60 -14.66 -40.99
CA CYS A 1011 -11.45 -14.41 -40.12
C CYS A 1011 -10.15 -14.96 -40.71
N LEU A 1012 -9.13 -14.12 -40.82
CA LEU A 1012 -7.78 -14.49 -41.25
C LEU A 1012 -7.03 -15.18 -40.11
N GLY A 1013 -7.27 -14.76 -38.87
CA GLY A 1013 -6.80 -15.43 -37.66
C GLY A 1013 -7.37 -14.76 -36.42
N TRP A 1014 -7.39 -15.47 -35.30
CA TRP A 1014 -7.93 -15.00 -34.03
C TRP A 1014 -7.23 -15.63 -32.83
N LYS A 1015 -7.26 -14.92 -31.69
CA LYS A 1015 -7.08 -15.47 -30.34
C LYS A 1015 -8.27 -15.06 -29.49
N LEU A 1016 -8.93 -16.04 -28.91
CA LEU A 1016 -9.92 -15.86 -27.86
C LEU A 1016 -9.27 -16.24 -26.52
N TYR A 1017 -9.50 -15.40 -25.52
CA TYR A 1017 -9.02 -15.58 -24.17
C TYR A 1017 -10.19 -15.45 -23.20
N ILE A 1018 -10.37 -16.45 -22.33
CA ILE A 1018 -11.45 -16.46 -21.33
C ILE A 1018 -10.86 -16.90 -19.97
N PRO A 1019 -10.74 -16.00 -18.99
CA PRO A 1019 -10.44 -16.38 -17.61
C PRO A 1019 -11.68 -16.97 -16.94
N TYR A 1020 -11.52 -18.04 -16.14
CA TYR A 1020 -12.63 -18.68 -15.42
C TYR A 1020 -12.17 -19.39 -14.12
N GLY A 1021 -13.10 -19.72 -13.22
CA GLY A 1021 -12.80 -20.52 -12.01
C GLY A 1021 -11.99 -19.79 -10.92
N SER A 1022 -11.86 -20.35 -9.71
CA SER A 1022 -11.22 -19.69 -8.57
C SER A 1022 -9.69 -19.84 -8.50
N GLN A 1023 -9.09 -20.74 -9.30
CA GLN A 1023 -7.66 -21.07 -9.27
C GLN A 1023 -6.84 -20.42 -10.41
N ALA A 1024 -7.27 -19.27 -10.95
CA ALA A 1024 -6.63 -18.57 -12.08
C ALA A 1024 -6.50 -19.42 -13.37
N GLU A 1025 -7.52 -20.25 -13.64
CA GLU A 1025 -7.60 -21.00 -14.90
C GLU A 1025 -7.97 -20.08 -16.07
N GLN A 1026 -7.42 -20.38 -17.24
CA GLN A 1026 -7.65 -19.63 -18.47
C GLN A 1026 -7.83 -20.58 -19.66
N TYR A 1027 -8.82 -20.27 -20.51
CA TYR A 1027 -9.02 -20.93 -21.80
C TYR A 1027 -8.48 -20.04 -22.91
N GLU A 1028 -7.58 -20.60 -23.73
CA GLU A 1028 -7.11 -19.95 -24.95
C GLU A 1028 -7.56 -20.74 -26.18
N TYR A 1029 -8.08 -20.02 -27.18
CA TYR A 1029 -8.45 -20.60 -28.48
C TYR A 1029 -7.88 -19.77 -29.64
N TYR A 1030 -7.03 -20.42 -30.44
CA TYR A 1030 -6.40 -19.84 -31.61
C TYR A 1030 -6.99 -20.42 -32.90
N GLY A 1031 -7.10 -19.57 -33.90
CA GLY A 1031 -7.32 -19.99 -35.28
C GLY A 1031 -6.49 -19.18 -36.25
N SER A 1032 -6.08 -19.83 -37.34
CA SER A 1032 -5.31 -19.20 -38.42
C SER A 1032 -5.71 -19.75 -39.77
N ALA A 1033 -5.90 -18.86 -40.74
CA ALA A 1033 -6.08 -19.21 -42.13
C ALA A 1033 -4.73 -19.62 -42.75
N ARG A 1034 -4.76 -20.71 -43.51
CA ARG A 1034 -3.60 -21.29 -44.19
C ARG A 1034 -3.93 -21.54 -45.66
N ILE A 1035 -2.91 -21.52 -46.50
CA ILE A 1035 -3.02 -21.95 -47.90
C ILE A 1035 -2.28 -23.26 -48.12
N ALA A 1036 -2.90 -24.16 -48.89
CA ALA A 1036 -2.28 -25.39 -49.36
C ALA A 1036 -2.50 -25.53 -50.87
N SER A 1037 -1.60 -26.24 -51.55
CA SER A 1037 -1.79 -26.60 -52.95
C SER A 1037 -3.13 -27.32 -53.15
N LEU A 1038 -3.79 -27.08 -54.29
CA LEU A 1038 -5.02 -27.78 -54.66
C LEU A 1038 -4.85 -29.31 -54.68
N ASP A 1039 -3.63 -29.79 -54.93
CA ASP A 1039 -3.28 -31.22 -54.98
C ASP A 1039 -2.94 -31.83 -53.60
N CYS A 1040 -2.92 -31.03 -52.53
CA CYS A 1040 -2.61 -31.50 -51.18
C CYS A 1040 -3.83 -32.13 -50.52
N GLU A 1041 -3.89 -33.46 -50.41
CA GLU A 1041 -5.04 -34.16 -49.83
C GLU A 1041 -5.17 -33.97 -48.31
N SER A 1042 -4.05 -33.89 -47.59
CA SER A 1042 -4.00 -33.80 -46.12
C SER A 1042 -3.13 -32.61 -45.67
N PRO A 1043 -3.67 -31.38 -45.64
CA PRO A 1043 -2.92 -30.22 -45.18
C PRO A 1043 -2.72 -30.25 -43.66
N ASP A 1044 -1.57 -29.75 -43.18
CA ASP A 1044 -1.22 -29.83 -41.75
C ASP A 1044 -2.10 -28.90 -40.91
N ASP A 1045 -2.53 -29.37 -39.74
CA ASP A 1045 -3.29 -28.58 -38.76
C ASP A 1045 -2.38 -28.01 -37.67
N VAL A 1046 -1.72 -26.88 -37.97
CA VAL A 1046 -0.72 -26.25 -37.07
C VAL A 1046 -0.83 -24.73 -37.07
N ILE A 1047 -0.52 -24.12 -35.92
CA ILE A 1047 -0.45 -22.66 -35.76
C ILE A 1047 1.02 -22.24 -35.80
N ASP A 1048 1.40 -21.51 -36.86
CA ASP A 1048 2.74 -20.92 -36.98
C ASP A 1048 2.86 -19.69 -36.08
N ARG A 1049 4.10 -19.42 -35.66
CA ARG A 1049 4.48 -18.39 -34.69
C ARG A 1049 5.50 -17.42 -35.27
N GLU A 1050 5.44 -16.15 -34.88
CA GLU A 1050 6.38 -15.12 -35.33
C GLU A 1050 6.78 -14.19 -34.18
N TYR A 1051 8.07 -13.82 -34.13
CA TYR A 1051 8.65 -12.99 -33.09
C TYR A 1051 8.62 -11.51 -33.46
N GLY A 1052 8.47 -10.65 -32.44
CA GLY A 1052 8.66 -9.21 -32.53
C GLY A 1052 7.39 -8.37 -32.62
N CYS A 1053 7.56 -7.05 -32.61
CA CYS A 1053 6.48 -6.06 -32.67
C CYS A 1053 5.97 -5.89 -34.10
N TYR A 1054 4.67 -6.20 -34.31
CA TYR A 1054 4.08 -6.27 -35.64
C TYR A 1054 4.07 -4.92 -36.37
N GLY A 1055 3.58 -3.86 -35.74
CA GLY A 1055 3.52 -2.52 -36.32
C GLY A 1055 4.86 -2.06 -36.88
N LEU A 1056 5.96 -2.35 -36.16
CA LEU A 1056 7.34 -2.04 -36.57
C LEU A 1056 7.81 -2.89 -37.76
N LEU A 1057 7.58 -4.21 -37.71
CA LEU A 1057 8.12 -5.17 -38.69
C LEU A 1057 7.29 -5.25 -39.98
N SER A 1058 6.03 -4.80 -39.92
CA SER A 1058 5.12 -4.72 -41.06
C SER A 1058 5.67 -3.80 -42.18
N GLY A 1059 6.51 -2.81 -41.87
CA GLY A 1059 7.15 -1.97 -42.89
C GLY A 1059 8.29 -2.65 -43.66
N LYS A 1060 9.09 -3.52 -43.01
CA LYS A 1060 10.38 -4.01 -43.55
C LYS A 1060 10.41 -5.47 -44.07
N GLY A 1061 9.29 -6.20 -44.04
CA GLY A 1061 9.23 -7.53 -44.69
C GLY A 1061 8.98 -8.74 -43.79
N GLY A 1062 8.69 -8.54 -42.50
CA GLY A 1062 8.49 -9.61 -41.51
C GLY A 1062 9.79 -10.06 -40.81
N GLY A 1063 9.64 -10.69 -39.64
CA GLY A 1063 10.72 -11.06 -38.72
C GLY A 1063 11.07 -12.56 -38.71
N MET A 1064 11.62 -13.05 -37.60
CA MET A 1064 11.84 -14.48 -37.37
C MET A 1064 10.49 -15.19 -37.15
N ALA A 1065 10.17 -16.14 -38.03
CA ALA A 1065 8.95 -16.97 -37.92
C ALA A 1065 9.30 -18.46 -37.88
N SER A 1066 8.56 -19.21 -37.07
CA SER A 1066 8.58 -20.68 -37.11
C SER A 1066 7.83 -21.17 -38.34
N SER A 1067 8.29 -22.28 -38.92
CA SER A 1067 7.56 -23.01 -39.95
C SER A 1067 7.36 -24.45 -39.48
N PHE A 1068 6.18 -24.74 -38.94
CA PHE A 1068 5.87 -26.09 -38.42
C PHE A 1068 5.32 -27.02 -39.51
N SER A 1069 4.75 -26.47 -40.58
CA SER A 1069 4.20 -27.23 -41.70
C SER A 1069 5.17 -27.36 -42.87
N ARG A 1070 5.16 -28.51 -43.55
CA ARG A 1070 5.89 -28.74 -44.81
C ARG A 1070 5.00 -28.64 -46.05
N ASN A 1071 3.69 -28.75 -45.89
CA ASN A 1071 2.72 -28.88 -46.98
C ASN A 1071 1.71 -27.70 -47.07
N SER A 1072 1.83 -26.71 -46.20
CA SER A 1072 0.95 -25.53 -46.17
C SER A 1072 1.71 -24.29 -45.71
N ILE A 1073 1.18 -23.11 -46.03
CA ILE A 1073 1.74 -21.81 -45.64
C ILE A 1073 0.70 -21.05 -44.82
N SER A 1074 1.07 -20.59 -43.63
CA SER A 1074 0.22 -19.75 -42.79
C SER A 1074 0.01 -18.36 -43.40
N LEU A 1075 -1.22 -17.85 -43.40
CA LEU A 1075 -1.54 -16.47 -43.74
C LEU A 1075 -1.57 -15.55 -42.50
N CYS A 1076 -1.64 -16.11 -41.29
CA CYS A 1076 -1.69 -15.37 -40.03
C CYS A 1076 -0.94 -16.14 -38.92
N ASN A 1077 -0.01 -15.49 -38.25
CA ASN A 1077 0.83 -16.14 -37.24
C ASN A 1077 0.40 -15.68 -35.83
N ALA A 1078 0.56 -16.57 -34.85
CA ALA A 1078 0.49 -16.19 -33.45
C ALA A 1078 1.79 -15.49 -33.02
N LEU A 1079 1.69 -14.50 -32.13
CA LEU A 1079 2.87 -13.88 -31.53
C LEU A 1079 3.67 -14.90 -30.72
N ALA A 1080 4.99 -14.86 -30.84
CA ALA A 1080 5.91 -15.71 -30.09
C ALA A 1080 7.05 -14.92 -29.44
N GLY A 1081 7.72 -15.60 -28.51
CA GLY A 1081 8.62 -15.00 -27.54
C GLY A 1081 8.01 -15.00 -26.16
N CYS A 1082 8.85 -14.79 -25.15
CA CYS A 1082 8.33 -14.41 -23.85
C CYS A 1082 7.73 -13.02 -24.04
N ILE A 1083 6.40 -12.99 -24.11
CA ILE A 1083 5.68 -11.76 -23.89
C ILE A 1083 6.11 -11.36 -22.47
N THR A 1084 6.98 -10.36 -22.34
CA THR A 1084 6.87 -9.46 -21.21
C THR A 1084 5.48 -8.87 -21.40
N MET A 1085 4.45 -9.52 -20.86
CA MET A 1085 3.06 -9.06 -20.93
C MET A 1085 2.95 -7.83 -20.04
N THR A 1086 3.67 -6.79 -20.42
CA THR A 1086 3.57 -5.49 -19.82
C THR A 1086 2.36 -4.80 -20.47
N PHE A 1087 2.02 -5.07 -21.76
CA PHE A 1087 0.97 -4.35 -22.49
C PHE A 1087 0.07 -5.25 -23.37
N CYS A 1088 -1.22 -4.89 -23.53
CA CYS A 1088 -2.24 -5.61 -24.31
C CYS A 1088 -1.94 -5.75 -25.82
N ASP A 1089 -1.09 -6.71 -26.18
CA ASP A 1089 -0.57 -6.87 -27.54
C ASP A 1089 -1.48 -7.54 -28.56
N CYS A 1090 -1.17 -7.33 -29.84
CA CYS A 1090 -1.69 -8.12 -30.96
C CYS A 1090 -1.26 -9.58 -30.81
N GLN A 1091 -2.19 -10.44 -30.40
CA GLN A 1091 -1.85 -11.85 -30.14
C GLN A 1091 -1.72 -12.69 -31.42
N VAL A 1092 -2.26 -12.19 -32.54
CA VAL A 1092 -2.22 -12.81 -33.87
C VAL A 1092 -2.08 -11.73 -34.95
N PHE A 1093 -1.27 -11.97 -35.97
CA PHE A 1093 -1.06 -10.98 -37.04
C PHE A 1093 -0.78 -11.59 -38.43
N PRO A 1094 -1.14 -10.88 -39.52
CA PRO A 1094 -0.92 -11.31 -40.89
C PRO A 1094 0.54 -11.67 -41.16
N SER A 1095 0.77 -12.88 -41.69
CA SER A 1095 2.11 -13.37 -41.99
C SER A 1095 2.68 -12.73 -43.25
N ARG A 1096 3.99 -12.93 -43.48
CA ARG A 1096 4.64 -12.54 -44.75
C ARG A 1096 3.98 -13.13 -45.99
N ALA A 1097 3.27 -14.27 -45.88
CA ALA A 1097 2.59 -14.90 -47.01
C ALA A 1097 1.51 -14.00 -47.63
N MET A 1098 0.91 -13.09 -46.86
CA MET A 1098 -0.05 -12.11 -47.39
C MET A 1098 0.57 -11.20 -48.46
N ARG A 1099 1.87 -10.91 -48.36
CA ARG A 1099 2.59 -10.18 -49.42
C ARG A 1099 2.80 -10.99 -50.68
N MET A 1100 2.94 -12.31 -50.56
CA MET A 1100 3.01 -13.20 -51.72
C MET A 1100 1.70 -13.17 -52.51
N LEU A 1101 0.57 -12.96 -51.84
CA LEU A 1101 -0.74 -12.77 -52.46
C LEU A 1101 -0.97 -11.36 -53.02
N GLY A 1102 0.03 -10.46 -52.93
CA GLY A 1102 -0.04 -9.10 -53.46
C GLY A 1102 -0.64 -8.06 -52.51
N PHE A 1103 -0.79 -8.38 -51.22
CA PHE A 1103 -1.34 -7.47 -50.22
C PHE A 1103 -0.23 -6.85 -49.37
N ILE A 1104 -0.41 -5.60 -48.97
CA ILE A 1104 0.57 -4.85 -48.16
C ILE A 1104 -0.12 -4.13 -46.99
N PRO A 1105 0.56 -3.97 -45.84
CA PRO A 1105 0.05 -3.13 -44.76
C PRO A 1105 0.00 -1.66 -45.20
N LYS A 1106 -1.00 -0.94 -44.71
CA LYS A 1106 -1.15 0.49 -44.94
C LYS A 1106 -0.10 1.26 -44.12
N ILE A 1107 0.55 2.25 -44.73
CA ILE A 1107 1.71 2.95 -44.13
C ILE A 1107 1.32 3.76 -42.89
N ASP A 1108 0.18 4.44 -42.93
CA ASP A 1108 -0.32 5.30 -41.85
C ASP A 1108 -1.10 4.51 -40.77
N ASN A 1109 -1.47 3.26 -41.04
CA ASN A 1109 -2.12 2.38 -40.09
C ASN A 1109 -1.88 0.89 -40.44
N PRO A 1110 -0.86 0.24 -39.84
CA PRO A 1110 -0.49 -1.15 -40.15
C PRO A 1110 -1.54 -2.18 -39.70
N LEU A 1111 -2.57 -1.78 -38.95
CA LEU A 1111 -3.72 -2.62 -38.59
C LEU A 1111 -4.71 -2.83 -39.75
N ILE A 1112 -4.39 -2.30 -40.93
CA ILE A 1112 -5.16 -2.43 -42.16
C ILE A 1112 -4.22 -2.86 -43.29
N TRP A 1113 -4.64 -3.83 -44.09
CA TRP A 1113 -3.95 -4.22 -45.33
C TRP A 1113 -4.78 -3.85 -46.53
N VAL A 1114 -4.07 -3.51 -47.60
CA VAL A 1114 -4.65 -3.10 -48.87
C VAL A 1114 -4.08 -3.92 -50.02
N ASP A 1115 -4.87 -4.01 -51.10
CA ASP A 1115 -4.39 -4.51 -52.38
C ASP A 1115 -3.60 -3.43 -53.15
N ALA A 1116 -3.12 -3.78 -54.34
CA ALA A 1116 -2.40 -2.84 -55.22
C ALA A 1116 -3.24 -1.62 -55.67
N LEU A 1117 -4.56 -1.68 -55.54
CA LEU A 1117 -5.49 -0.59 -55.87
C LEU A 1117 -5.86 0.26 -54.65
N GLY A 1118 -5.38 -0.10 -53.46
CA GLY A 1118 -5.70 0.58 -52.20
C GLY A 1118 -7.01 0.11 -51.55
N ASN A 1119 -7.66 -0.95 -52.05
CA ASN A 1119 -8.87 -1.50 -51.43
C ASN A 1119 -8.52 -2.22 -50.14
N ARG A 1120 -9.34 -2.07 -49.10
CA ARG A 1120 -9.18 -2.76 -47.81
C ARG A 1120 -9.36 -4.27 -47.99
N VAL A 1121 -8.31 -5.04 -47.67
CA VAL A 1121 -8.28 -6.51 -47.79
C VAL A 1121 -8.49 -7.16 -46.43
N THR A 1122 -7.74 -6.75 -45.41
CA THR A 1122 -7.89 -7.26 -44.04
C THR A 1122 -7.66 -6.17 -43.01
N TRP A 1123 -8.26 -6.33 -41.82
CA TRP A 1123 -8.15 -5.38 -40.72
C TRP A 1123 -8.27 -6.06 -39.37
N PHE A 1124 -7.70 -5.41 -38.36
CA PHE A 1124 -7.72 -5.86 -36.98
C PHE A 1124 -8.95 -5.38 -36.21
N GLU A 1125 -9.47 -6.23 -35.34
CA GLU A 1125 -10.51 -5.92 -34.36
C GLU A 1125 -10.11 -6.52 -33.00
N GLN A 1126 -10.38 -5.76 -31.94
CA GLN A 1126 -10.17 -6.17 -30.57
C GLN A 1126 -11.42 -5.93 -29.75
N PHE A 1127 -11.95 -6.99 -29.14
CA PHE A 1127 -13.12 -6.93 -28.26
C PHE A 1127 -12.74 -7.22 -26.81
N CYS A 1128 -13.37 -6.50 -25.91
CA CYS A 1128 -13.34 -6.75 -24.47
C CYS A 1128 -14.76 -7.04 -23.99
N PHE A 1129 -14.92 -8.01 -23.10
CA PHE A 1129 -16.22 -8.46 -22.61
C PHE A 1129 -16.28 -8.30 -21.08
N PRO A 1130 -16.75 -7.15 -20.56
CA PRO A 1130 -16.83 -6.94 -19.11
C PRO A 1130 -17.83 -7.90 -18.48
N VAL A 1131 -17.37 -8.85 -17.69
CA VAL A 1131 -18.19 -9.81 -16.93
C VAL A 1131 -17.95 -9.63 -15.43
N GLU A 1132 -19.02 -9.66 -14.62
CA GLU A 1132 -18.87 -9.75 -13.15
C GLU A 1132 -18.40 -11.16 -12.75
N LYS A 1133 -19.07 -12.19 -13.28
CA LYS A 1133 -18.64 -13.59 -13.14
C LYS A 1133 -17.54 -13.89 -14.16
N GLY A 1134 -16.29 -13.87 -13.71
CA GLY A 1134 -15.11 -14.07 -14.56
C GLY A 1134 -14.11 -12.93 -14.47
N PHE A 1135 -14.44 -11.83 -13.80
CA PHE A 1135 -13.47 -10.82 -13.42
C PHE A 1135 -12.46 -11.42 -12.43
N ARG A 1136 -11.17 -11.28 -12.75
CA ARG A 1136 -10.06 -11.84 -11.97
C ARG A 1136 -8.97 -10.80 -11.83
N HIS A 1137 -8.96 -10.11 -10.68
CA HIS A 1137 -7.97 -9.08 -10.41
C HIS A 1137 -6.53 -9.58 -10.48
N SER A 1138 -6.28 -10.81 -10.01
CA SER A 1138 -4.93 -11.39 -9.95
C SER A 1138 -4.36 -11.85 -11.30
N VAL A 1139 -5.12 -11.72 -12.39
CA VAL A 1139 -4.72 -12.17 -13.73
C VAL A 1139 -4.52 -10.95 -14.60
N TYR A 1140 -3.48 -10.96 -15.43
CA TYR A 1140 -3.17 -9.80 -16.27
C TYR A 1140 -4.34 -9.42 -17.19
N TYR A 1141 -4.88 -10.38 -17.95
CA TYR A 1141 -6.12 -10.16 -18.68
C TYR A 1141 -7.30 -10.43 -17.75
N GLN A 1142 -7.71 -9.40 -17.02
CA GLN A 1142 -8.78 -9.48 -16.01
C GLN A 1142 -10.16 -9.81 -16.60
N GLN A 1143 -10.35 -9.58 -17.90
CA GLN A 1143 -11.59 -9.81 -18.62
C GLN A 1143 -11.37 -10.71 -19.85
N PRO A 1144 -12.40 -11.44 -20.30
CA PRO A 1144 -12.37 -12.12 -21.58
C PRO A 1144 -12.10 -11.15 -22.74
N ARG A 1145 -11.26 -11.59 -23.68
CA ARG A 1145 -10.82 -10.78 -24.83
C ARG A 1145 -10.78 -11.60 -26.11
N LEU A 1146 -11.10 -10.93 -27.22
CA LEU A 1146 -10.97 -11.49 -28.56
C LEU A 1146 -10.13 -10.55 -29.41
N TRP A 1147 -9.04 -11.07 -29.97
CA TRP A 1147 -8.26 -10.41 -31.01
C TRP A 1147 -8.51 -11.15 -32.31
N ARG A 1148 -8.93 -10.46 -33.37
CA ARG A 1148 -9.14 -11.08 -34.67
C ARG A 1148 -8.74 -10.19 -35.83
N TRP A 1149 -8.33 -10.82 -36.92
CA TRP A 1149 -8.18 -10.18 -38.22
C TRP A 1149 -9.33 -10.62 -39.12
N VAL A 1150 -10.11 -9.66 -39.61
CA VAL A 1150 -11.19 -9.91 -40.56
C VAL A 1150 -10.67 -9.60 -41.96
N PHE A 1151 -11.07 -10.39 -42.97
CA PHE A 1151 -10.70 -10.17 -44.36
C PHE A 1151 -11.87 -10.27 -45.32
N ASN A 1152 -11.74 -9.58 -46.45
CA ASN A 1152 -12.65 -9.70 -47.59
C ASN A 1152 -12.40 -11.04 -48.30
N LYS A 1153 -13.37 -11.96 -48.18
CA LYS A 1153 -13.24 -13.34 -48.67
C LYS A 1153 -13.01 -13.40 -50.18
N GLU A 1154 -13.69 -12.56 -50.95
CA GLU A 1154 -13.60 -12.56 -52.41
C GLU A 1154 -12.19 -12.19 -52.88
N LEU A 1155 -11.58 -11.16 -52.29
CA LEU A 1155 -10.25 -10.68 -52.66
C LEU A 1155 -9.17 -11.73 -52.35
N VAL A 1156 -9.19 -12.29 -51.13
CA VAL A 1156 -8.15 -13.24 -50.70
C VAL A 1156 -8.32 -14.61 -51.37
N GLU A 1157 -9.55 -15.11 -51.54
CA GLU A 1157 -9.77 -16.35 -52.27
C GLU A 1157 -9.40 -16.25 -53.75
N LYS A 1158 -9.68 -15.11 -54.38
CA LYS A 1158 -9.26 -14.87 -55.77
C LYS A 1158 -7.74 -14.91 -55.88
N ALA A 1159 -7.03 -14.20 -54.99
CA ALA A 1159 -5.57 -14.21 -54.97
C ALA A 1159 -5.01 -15.62 -54.69
N ALA A 1160 -5.59 -16.38 -53.76
CA ALA A 1160 -5.17 -17.75 -53.48
C ALA A 1160 -5.38 -18.70 -54.69
N LYS A 1161 -6.52 -18.57 -55.38
CA LYS A 1161 -6.82 -19.37 -56.60
C LYS A 1161 -5.88 -19.04 -57.75
N GLU A 1162 -5.53 -17.77 -57.95
CA GLU A 1162 -4.54 -17.34 -58.95
C GLU A 1162 -3.16 -17.96 -58.69
N HIS A 1163 -2.85 -18.29 -57.43
CA HIS A 1163 -1.64 -19.00 -57.01
C HIS A 1163 -1.81 -20.53 -56.93
N GLY A 1164 -2.91 -21.09 -57.45
CA GLY A 1164 -3.14 -22.54 -57.45
C GLY A 1164 -3.34 -23.16 -56.05
N CYS A 1165 -3.81 -22.36 -55.09
CA CYS A 1165 -3.96 -22.75 -53.69
C CYS A 1165 -5.42 -22.69 -53.22
N ARG A 1166 -5.75 -23.45 -52.17
CA ARG A 1166 -7.01 -23.36 -51.41
C ARG A 1166 -6.76 -22.84 -50.00
N ILE A 1167 -7.71 -22.10 -49.45
CA ILE A 1167 -7.68 -21.61 -48.07
C ILE A 1167 -8.39 -22.62 -47.15
N TYR A 1168 -7.80 -22.90 -46.00
CA TYR A 1168 -8.42 -23.65 -44.89
C TYR A 1168 -8.01 -23.04 -43.56
N TRP A 1169 -8.62 -23.47 -42.44
CA TRP A 1169 -8.30 -22.97 -41.12
C TRP A 1169 -7.68 -24.06 -40.26
N SER A 1170 -6.65 -23.68 -39.54
CA SER A 1170 -6.07 -24.46 -38.45
C SER A 1170 -6.47 -23.89 -37.11
N THR A 1171 -6.67 -24.77 -36.13
CA THR A 1171 -7.16 -24.34 -34.80
C THR A 1171 -6.41 -25.04 -33.68
N LYS A 1172 -6.27 -24.35 -32.55
CA LYS A 1172 -5.66 -24.90 -31.33
C LYS A 1172 -6.38 -24.32 -30.11
N SER A 1173 -6.92 -25.17 -29.25
CA SER A 1173 -7.42 -24.79 -27.92
C SER A 1173 -6.52 -25.36 -26.82
N GLY A 1174 -6.59 -24.76 -25.63
CA GLY A 1174 -5.96 -25.30 -24.43
C GLY A 1174 -6.40 -24.57 -23.16
N ASN A 1175 -6.47 -25.33 -22.06
CA ASN A 1175 -6.56 -24.78 -20.71
C ASN A 1175 -5.15 -24.60 -20.15
N HIS A 1176 -4.89 -23.43 -19.57
CA HIS A 1176 -3.63 -23.08 -18.95
C HIS A 1176 -3.90 -22.42 -17.58
N VAL A 1177 -2.87 -22.32 -16.76
CA VAL A 1177 -2.83 -21.38 -15.62
C VAL A 1177 -2.17 -20.10 -16.12
N ASP A 1178 -2.53 -18.93 -15.56
CA ASP A 1178 -1.92 -17.64 -15.93
C ASP A 1178 -0.39 -17.72 -15.81
N GLN A 1179 0.30 -17.68 -16.96
CA GLN A 1179 1.75 -17.83 -17.04
C GLN A 1179 2.51 -16.67 -16.41
N ILE A 1180 1.89 -15.49 -16.27
CA ILE A 1180 2.49 -14.32 -15.63
C ILE A 1180 2.39 -14.45 -14.14
N LYS A 1181 1.22 -14.81 -13.63
CA LYS A 1181 1.03 -15.11 -12.22
C LYS A 1181 1.92 -16.28 -11.83
N ASP A 1182 1.95 -17.36 -12.61
CA ASP A 1182 2.89 -18.46 -12.40
C ASP A 1182 4.35 -18.01 -12.45
N ARG A 1183 4.75 -17.09 -13.33
CA ARG A 1183 6.13 -16.54 -13.35
C ARG A 1183 6.42 -15.60 -12.20
N TYR A 1184 5.48 -14.76 -11.79
CA TYR A 1184 5.60 -13.85 -10.66
C TYR A 1184 5.63 -14.65 -9.37
N ASP A 1185 4.71 -15.60 -9.19
CA ASP A 1185 4.67 -16.58 -8.12
C ASP A 1185 5.91 -17.46 -8.16
N MET A 1186 6.43 -17.85 -9.34
CA MET A 1186 7.73 -18.52 -9.46
C MET A 1186 8.89 -17.59 -9.16
N CYS A 1187 8.86 -16.29 -9.47
CA CYS A 1187 9.95 -15.35 -9.17
C CYS A 1187 9.97 -14.97 -7.69
N GLU A 1188 8.81 -14.74 -7.09
CA GLU A 1188 8.61 -14.56 -5.66
C GLU A 1188 8.92 -15.85 -4.93
N ALA A 1189 8.50 -17.00 -5.46
CA ALA A 1189 9.00 -18.28 -5.02
C ALA A 1189 10.52 -18.23 -5.14
N ILE A 1190 11.15 -18.12 -6.33
CA ILE A 1190 12.62 -18.10 -6.61
C ILE A 1190 13.39 -17.23 -5.61
N LYS A 1191 12.91 -16.02 -5.33
CA LYS A 1191 13.46 -15.11 -4.30
C LYS A 1191 13.39 -15.68 -2.88
N MET A 1192 12.39 -16.51 -2.60
CA MET A 1192 12.26 -17.29 -1.38
C MET A 1192 13.05 -18.62 -1.39
N LEU A 1193 13.66 -19.13 -2.50
CA LEU A 1193 14.54 -20.35 -2.44
C LEU A 1193 15.95 -19.86 -2.24
N SER A 1194 16.58 -20.53 -1.28
CA SER A 1194 18.01 -20.68 -1.19
C SER A 1194 18.65 -21.06 -2.55
N PRO A 1195 19.86 -20.56 -2.87
CA PRO A 1195 20.65 -20.96 -4.05
C PRO A 1195 21.08 -22.45 -4.08
N PHE A 1196 20.50 -23.30 -3.24
CA PHE A 1196 20.96 -24.68 -3.00
C PHE A 1196 19.90 -25.77 -3.22
N GLU A 1197 18.71 -25.47 -3.76
CA GLU A 1197 17.90 -26.55 -4.35
C GLU A 1197 18.34 -26.82 -5.79
N LYS A 1198 18.55 -28.11 -6.06
CA LYS A 1198 19.09 -28.68 -7.29
C LYS A 1198 18.11 -29.67 -7.89
#